data_AF-A0A6S4QHX5-F1
#
_entry.id   AF-A0A6S4QHX5-F1
#
_cell.length_a   1.000
_cell.length_b   1.000
_cell.length_c   1.000
_cell.angle_alpha   90.00
_cell.angle_beta   90.00
_cell.angle_gamma   90.00
#
_symmetry.space_group_name_H-M   'P 1'
#
loop_
_entity.id
_entity.type
_entity.pdbx_description
1 polymer ?
#
loop_
_entity_poly.entity_id
_entity_poly.type
_entity_poly.pdbx_seq_one_letter_code
_entity_poly.pdbx_strand_id
1 'polypeptide(L)'
;MNVIKVLQAILLKTREIEKTADKESASIGVAGPLTETDILARQKEVSAQQNLIATYQSEWQQHTEALTQTLPTLQDTEKDALLKNIALLNGNFYTEKNRVIKKLNVLTEQLNDNLSAYTRFHNTTLTHLKEAEEKFATLKKHIEKPPKNQKKVNSLQKDLQFQITALEKFKATLKQNPSQLSYFTQSLADHKRLTQLEQDLLTLKNHIDQTSQTQSKTSLHSAQIERKQTLTALKKFIDNLKTKPLNPTTLAKKNKHHFEHAWQQAFHHAQKYLKTLPTQLFSPEVKQREQADTEAYLQNLTALQETFHQEWLQKSEDIARKFEDNLKKRTEICSSLTAAQNLPATQGEKAFIIYKNALISWRKAYPIPYAQKQDLENRFETLTSTLREKFIDVFNNLEAQQNSTAQKREDLIKALIALSQDLNSPKDITHAEKKFNEIHTQWKQLKSNLDVNYYLHKVFKKELSHFFTKRKKFLAEFTAEQKKENLNKKRKLIEQINDLSTTSHAWSKVKPQALKLMHLWKKTSPAPKKESVELWEQFQTAFNTLFERNHEGNTNNLIKKQKLLASLIDILKPLYPEVLEPTPSSKEEITSPPPQEKPTPPPEPTPSSKEENTSPPPQEKSTPPPEPTPPSKEEITSPPPQEKSTQTPTDFKHLIQTMQNIDKLQYEWKQIGPVSQEHKTIENDFHDLIKRFNTHQQTNIAMLNKVQNETIAAKRKLLNTLEDLIHFQSSSSHTSSESKVEKTDPSSKPNEPSDNMASQSIKELQAKWKSLPPTPREYYQKLDIPYRKLLDKYNYIKKQHHAHSKDDYNHEKVLEEKRALLIRFAILTNQEKVLAKELAYNIRDLAVKKIKFIMELNQKYRNPLKNETRVAELNVIKENWNQLPSSATSEQDKKLYELFKMLRNTHSKY
;
A
#
# COMPACT_ATOMS: atom_id res chain seq x y z
N MET A 1 20.10 -83.46 31.37
CA MET A 1 21.49 -83.93 31.26
C MET A 1 21.78 -84.76 30.01
N ASN A 2 21.21 -85.96 29.82
CA ASN A 2 21.63 -86.86 28.71
C ASN A 2 21.61 -86.20 27.32
N VAL A 3 20.54 -85.46 26.98
CA VAL A 3 20.44 -84.74 25.70
C VAL A 3 21.56 -83.71 25.50
N ILE A 4 22.00 -83.02 26.56
CA ILE A 4 23.13 -82.07 26.51
C ILE A 4 24.45 -82.79 26.16
N LYS A 5 24.66 -84.02 26.66
CA LYS A 5 25.82 -84.84 26.25
C LYS A 5 25.79 -85.19 24.77
N VAL A 6 24.61 -85.48 24.21
CA VAL A 6 24.45 -85.76 22.78
C VAL A 6 24.74 -84.52 21.93
N LEU A 7 24.19 -83.36 22.31
CA LEU A 7 24.51 -82.08 21.66
C LEU A 7 26.02 -81.79 21.71
N GLN A 8 26.68 -81.96 22.86
CA GLN A 8 28.13 -81.81 22.98
C GLN A 8 28.91 -82.78 22.06
N ALA A 9 28.46 -84.03 21.91
CA ALA A 9 29.06 -84.99 20.99
C ALA A 9 28.87 -84.60 19.51
N ILE A 10 27.71 -84.07 19.13
CA ILE A 10 27.45 -83.54 17.77
C ILE A 10 28.37 -82.35 17.47
N LEU A 11 28.57 -81.45 18.43
CA LEU A 11 29.50 -80.31 18.30
C LEU A 11 30.97 -80.77 18.13
N LEU A 12 31.39 -81.82 18.85
CA LEU A 12 32.73 -82.39 18.69
C LEU A 12 32.93 -83.04 17.32
N LYS A 13 31.99 -83.87 16.86
CA LYS A 13 32.03 -84.49 15.51
C LYS A 13 32.05 -83.43 14.40
N THR A 14 31.31 -82.34 14.57
CA THR A 14 31.34 -81.18 13.66
C THR A 14 32.75 -80.57 13.55
N ARG A 15 33.49 -80.47 14.66
CA ARG A 15 34.89 -80.00 14.68
C ARG A 15 35.90 -81.00 14.12
N GLU A 16 35.60 -82.30 14.14
CA GLU A 16 36.44 -83.32 13.51
C GLU A 16 36.37 -83.21 11.98
N ILE A 17 35.18 -82.98 11.42
CA ILE A 17 35.01 -82.68 9.99
C ILE A 17 35.78 -81.41 9.58
N GLU A 18 35.85 -80.37 10.43
CA GLU A 18 36.67 -79.19 10.16
C GLU A 18 38.16 -79.53 9.95
N LYS A 19 38.72 -80.38 10.83
CA LYS A 19 40.13 -80.78 10.78
C LYS A 19 40.43 -81.65 9.56
N THR A 20 39.49 -82.51 9.16
CA THR A 20 39.61 -83.32 7.95
C THR A 20 39.62 -82.43 6.71
N ALA A 21 38.69 -81.48 6.59
CA ALA A 21 38.64 -80.54 5.47
C ALA A 21 39.90 -79.66 5.36
N ASP A 22 40.46 -79.20 6.48
CA ASP A 22 41.73 -78.45 6.51
C ASP A 22 42.90 -79.29 6.00
N LYS A 23 42.98 -80.56 6.42
CA LYS A 23 44.02 -81.51 6.00
C LYS A 23 43.88 -81.85 4.51
N GLU A 24 42.67 -81.96 3.98
CA GLU A 24 42.41 -82.19 2.56
C GLU A 24 42.76 -80.98 1.70
N SER A 25 42.41 -79.75 2.10
CA SER A 25 42.79 -78.53 1.36
C SER A 25 44.32 -78.34 1.33
N ALA A 26 45.00 -78.58 2.46
CA ALA A 26 46.47 -78.61 2.50
C ALA A 26 47.07 -79.71 1.61
N SER A 27 46.43 -80.88 1.50
CA SER A 27 46.87 -81.96 0.60
C SER A 27 46.79 -81.55 -0.87
N ILE A 28 45.74 -80.85 -1.29
CA ILE A 28 45.56 -80.39 -2.68
C ILE A 28 46.65 -79.39 -3.10
N GLY A 29 47.15 -78.57 -2.16
CA GLY A 29 48.20 -77.58 -2.44
C GLY A 29 49.64 -78.11 -2.46
N VAL A 30 49.89 -79.34 -1.97
CA VAL A 30 51.24 -79.90 -1.79
C VAL A 30 51.45 -81.21 -2.55
N ALA A 31 50.40 -81.98 -2.79
CA ALA A 31 50.47 -83.14 -3.67
C ALA A 31 50.69 -82.70 -5.13
N GLY A 32 51.37 -83.54 -5.90
CA GLY A 32 51.45 -83.37 -7.35
C GLY A 32 50.06 -83.50 -8.02
N PRO A 33 49.95 -83.10 -9.30
CA PRO A 33 48.70 -83.13 -10.08
C PRO A 33 47.90 -84.43 -9.90
N LEU A 34 46.69 -84.28 -9.36
CA LEU A 34 45.77 -85.37 -9.00
C LEU A 34 45.13 -85.99 -10.24
N THR A 35 44.88 -87.30 -10.24
CA THR A 35 44.12 -87.93 -11.33
C THR A 35 42.65 -87.55 -11.30
N GLU A 36 41.95 -87.66 -12.43
CA GLU A 36 40.49 -87.53 -12.50
C GLU A 36 39.78 -88.44 -11.49
N THR A 37 40.27 -89.67 -11.34
CA THR A 37 39.82 -90.63 -10.33
C THR A 37 40.04 -90.15 -8.89
N ASP A 38 41.17 -89.51 -8.58
CA ASP A 38 41.42 -88.93 -7.24
C ASP A 38 40.50 -87.72 -6.96
N ILE A 39 40.28 -86.87 -7.97
CA ILE A 39 39.47 -85.66 -7.84
C ILE A 39 38.00 -86.06 -7.62
N LEU A 40 37.47 -86.98 -8.42
CA LEU A 40 36.10 -87.50 -8.27
C LEU A 40 35.91 -88.26 -6.94
N ALA A 41 36.92 -89.02 -6.48
CA ALA A 41 36.88 -89.67 -5.18
C ALA A 41 36.83 -88.66 -4.02
N ARG A 42 37.65 -87.60 -4.07
CA ARG A 42 37.65 -86.51 -3.07
C ARG A 42 36.33 -85.72 -3.12
N GLN A 43 35.79 -85.41 -4.29
CA GLN A 43 34.49 -84.75 -4.41
C GLN A 43 33.37 -85.56 -3.75
N LYS A 44 33.35 -86.89 -3.94
CA LYS A 44 32.40 -87.79 -3.29
C LYS A 44 32.54 -87.80 -1.76
N GLU A 45 33.76 -87.76 -1.24
CA GLU A 45 34.05 -87.69 0.19
C GLU A 45 33.60 -86.34 0.79
N VAL A 46 33.93 -85.21 0.16
CA VAL A 46 33.47 -83.88 0.58
C VAL A 46 31.93 -83.78 0.55
N SER A 47 31.27 -84.37 -0.45
CA SER A 47 29.80 -84.48 -0.49
C SER A 47 29.23 -85.35 0.65
N ALA A 48 29.91 -86.43 1.03
CA ALA A 48 29.53 -87.24 2.19
C ALA A 48 29.66 -86.45 3.49
N GLN A 49 30.73 -85.67 3.67
CA GLN A 49 30.94 -84.79 4.82
C GLN A 49 29.90 -83.65 4.88
N GLN A 50 29.52 -83.06 3.75
CA GLN A 50 28.42 -82.08 3.67
C GLN A 50 27.08 -82.69 4.11
N ASN A 51 26.75 -83.90 3.63
CA ASN A 51 25.54 -84.62 4.03
C ASN A 51 25.55 -84.97 5.53
N LEU A 52 26.70 -85.38 6.07
CA LEU A 52 26.86 -85.70 7.49
C LEU A 52 26.61 -84.47 8.38
N ILE A 53 27.04 -83.28 7.96
CA ILE A 53 26.72 -82.01 8.63
C ILE A 53 25.21 -81.70 8.58
N ALA A 54 24.51 -82.05 7.50
CA ALA A 54 23.05 -81.90 7.42
C ALA A 54 22.32 -82.87 8.37
N THR A 55 22.79 -84.12 8.48
CA THR A 55 22.29 -85.09 9.48
C THR A 55 22.50 -84.56 10.90
N TYR A 56 23.69 -84.06 11.23
CA TYR A 56 23.98 -83.46 12.53
C TYR A 56 23.12 -82.23 12.84
N GLN A 57 22.74 -81.43 11.85
CA GLN A 57 21.76 -80.35 12.06
C GLN A 57 20.38 -80.91 12.43
N SER A 58 19.92 -81.96 11.76
CA SER A 58 18.63 -82.61 12.05
C SER A 58 18.60 -83.21 13.46
N GLU A 59 19.62 -84.00 13.82
CA GLU A 59 19.83 -84.55 15.16
C GLU A 59 19.86 -83.43 16.23
N TRP A 60 20.59 -82.35 15.97
CA TRP A 60 20.67 -81.19 16.86
C TRP A 60 19.28 -80.56 17.06
N GLN A 61 18.53 -80.32 15.99
CA GLN A 61 17.20 -79.72 16.06
C GLN A 61 16.24 -80.59 16.90
N GLN A 62 16.15 -81.89 16.60
CA GLN A 62 15.33 -82.84 17.35
C GLN A 62 15.69 -82.87 18.85
N HIS A 63 16.99 -82.86 19.18
CA HIS A 63 17.44 -82.85 20.57
C HIS A 63 17.20 -81.52 21.29
N THR A 64 17.28 -80.38 20.60
CA THR A 64 16.88 -79.07 21.19
C THR A 64 15.37 -78.96 21.39
N GLU A 65 14.57 -79.55 20.50
CA GLU A 65 13.11 -79.59 20.65
C GLU A 65 12.71 -80.46 21.83
N ALA A 66 13.29 -81.66 21.97
CA ALA A 66 13.08 -82.54 23.12
C ALA A 66 13.46 -81.88 24.46
N LEU A 67 14.53 -81.06 24.50
CA LEU A 67 14.83 -80.24 25.68
C LEU A 67 13.78 -79.15 25.92
N THR A 68 13.32 -78.49 24.86
CA THR A 68 12.28 -77.44 24.93
C THR A 68 10.96 -78.00 25.47
N GLN A 69 10.59 -79.22 25.09
CA GLN A 69 9.41 -79.93 25.60
C GLN A 69 9.49 -80.26 27.11
N THR A 70 10.68 -80.24 27.73
CA THR A 70 10.86 -80.42 29.19
C THR A 70 10.80 -79.12 30.01
N LEU A 71 10.70 -77.95 29.37
CA LEU A 71 10.59 -76.65 30.07
C LEU A 71 9.34 -76.50 30.97
N PRO A 72 8.16 -77.10 30.68
CA PRO A 72 6.98 -76.98 31.55
C PRO A 72 7.08 -77.73 32.89
N THR A 73 8.06 -78.63 33.06
CA THR A 73 8.19 -79.50 34.25
C THR A 73 9.34 -79.09 35.18
N LEU A 74 9.87 -77.87 35.04
CA LEU A 74 11.00 -77.34 35.80
C LEU A 74 10.60 -76.08 36.59
N GLN A 75 11.28 -75.80 37.70
CA GLN A 75 11.08 -74.53 38.40
C GLN A 75 11.64 -73.37 37.57
N ASP A 76 11.05 -72.16 37.71
CA ASP A 76 11.39 -71.04 36.82
C ASP A 76 12.88 -70.65 36.86
N THR A 77 13.57 -70.82 38.00
CA THR A 77 15.02 -70.61 38.12
C THR A 77 15.86 -71.62 37.32
N GLU A 78 15.44 -72.89 37.30
CA GLU A 78 16.09 -73.97 36.53
C GLU A 78 15.83 -73.83 35.04
N LYS A 79 14.59 -73.46 34.69
CA LYS A 79 14.10 -73.17 33.34
C LYS A 79 14.87 -72.01 32.71
N ASP A 80 15.09 -70.92 33.44
CA ASP A 80 15.88 -69.78 32.98
C ASP A 80 17.36 -70.14 32.75
N ALA A 81 17.93 -70.96 33.64
CA ALA A 81 19.29 -71.49 33.48
C ALA A 81 19.40 -72.46 32.29
N LEU A 82 18.40 -73.31 32.07
CA LEU A 82 18.36 -74.24 30.94
C LEU A 82 18.21 -73.49 29.60
N LEU A 83 17.34 -72.49 29.53
CA LEU A 83 17.16 -71.64 28.34
C LEU A 83 18.45 -70.91 27.94
N LYS A 84 19.16 -70.32 28.90
CA LYS A 84 20.46 -69.67 28.67
C LYS A 84 21.51 -70.65 28.14
N ASN A 85 21.55 -71.88 28.67
CA ASN A 85 22.45 -72.93 28.20
C ASN A 85 22.08 -73.46 26.80
N ILE A 86 20.80 -73.63 26.48
CA ILE A 86 20.33 -74.02 25.14
C ILE A 86 20.68 -72.93 24.11
N ALA A 87 20.46 -71.66 24.44
CA ALA A 87 20.83 -70.53 23.57
C ALA A 87 22.34 -70.49 23.28
N LEU A 88 23.18 -70.67 24.31
CA LEU A 88 24.64 -70.71 24.17
C LEU A 88 25.11 -71.90 23.31
N LEU A 89 24.56 -73.10 23.55
CA LEU A 89 24.88 -74.29 22.75
C LEU A 89 24.46 -74.12 21.29
N ASN A 90 23.27 -73.57 21.04
CA ASN A 90 22.79 -73.25 19.68
C ASN A 90 23.72 -72.27 18.97
N GLY A 91 24.10 -71.16 19.63
CA GLY A 91 25.02 -70.17 19.06
C GLY A 91 26.36 -70.78 18.67
N ASN A 92 26.94 -71.62 19.54
CA ASN A 92 28.18 -72.34 19.27
C ASN A 92 28.04 -73.33 18.08
N PHE A 93 26.99 -74.15 18.05
CA PHE A 93 26.79 -75.13 16.99
C PHE A 93 26.55 -74.48 15.62
N TYR A 94 25.63 -73.52 15.52
CA TYR A 94 25.37 -72.87 14.23
C TYR A 94 26.59 -72.09 13.73
N THR A 95 27.40 -71.52 14.62
CA THR A 95 28.69 -70.89 14.26
C THR A 95 29.67 -71.89 13.68
N GLU A 96 29.92 -73.02 14.38
CA GLU A 96 30.88 -74.03 13.93
C GLU A 96 30.40 -74.74 12.65
N LYS A 97 29.11 -75.10 12.58
CA LYS A 97 28.46 -75.70 11.40
C LYS A 97 28.62 -74.82 10.16
N ASN A 98 28.35 -73.52 10.28
CA ASN A 98 28.48 -72.59 9.16
C ASN A 98 29.95 -72.40 8.72
N ARG A 99 30.89 -72.44 9.67
CA ARG A 99 32.34 -72.41 9.41
C ARG A 99 32.82 -73.66 8.67
N VAL A 100 32.36 -74.85 9.08
CA VAL A 100 32.66 -76.12 8.40
C VAL A 100 32.09 -76.16 6.99
N ILE A 101 30.82 -75.78 6.81
CA ILE A 101 30.18 -75.69 5.48
C ILE A 101 30.97 -74.74 4.56
N LYS A 102 31.42 -73.58 5.06
CA LYS A 102 32.24 -72.65 4.28
C LYS A 102 33.56 -73.29 3.82
N LYS A 103 34.23 -74.08 4.67
CA LYS A 103 35.46 -74.80 4.30
C LYS A 103 35.21 -75.90 3.29
N LEU A 104 34.19 -76.74 3.48
CA LEU A 104 33.81 -77.80 2.55
C LEU A 104 33.45 -77.23 1.16
N ASN A 105 32.76 -76.07 1.11
CA ASN A 105 32.43 -75.42 -0.15
C ASN A 105 33.66 -74.89 -0.90
N VAL A 106 34.63 -74.28 -0.21
CA VAL A 106 35.92 -73.88 -0.81
C VAL A 106 36.70 -75.09 -1.31
N LEU A 107 36.66 -76.21 -0.58
CA LEU A 107 37.29 -77.47 -0.99
C LEU A 107 36.60 -78.07 -2.24
N THR A 108 35.27 -78.00 -2.33
CA THR A 108 34.51 -78.36 -3.54
C THR A 108 34.88 -77.48 -4.74
N GLU A 109 35.03 -76.17 -4.54
CA GLU A 109 35.44 -75.21 -5.58
C GLU A 109 36.86 -75.52 -6.09
N GLN A 110 37.82 -75.73 -5.17
CA GLN A 110 39.19 -76.16 -5.50
C GLN A 110 39.23 -77.48 -6.31
N LEU A 111 38.37 -78.45 -5.98
CA LEU A 111 38.28 -79.71 -6.73
C LEU A 111 37.62 -79.52 -8.10
N ASN A 112 36.58 -78.68 -8.22
CA ASN A 112 35.92 -78.35 -9.48
C ASN A 112 36.83 -77.62 -10.47
N ASP A 113 37.68 -76.70 -9.99
CA ASP A 113 38.67 -76.01 -10.84
C ASP A 113 39.73 -76.98 -11.36
N ASN A 114 40.23 -77.88 -10.51
CA ASN A 114 41.18 -78.92 -10.92
C ASN A 114 40.57 -79.88 -11.96
N LEU A 115 39.32 -80.33 -11.75
CA LEU A 115 38.59 -81.14 -12.72
C LEU A 115 38.40 -80.39 -14.04
N SER A 116 37.99 -79.12 -13.97
CA SER A 116 37.80 -78.26 -15.15
C SER A 116 39.09 -78.03 -15.93
N ALA A 117 40.23 -77.87 -15.25
CA ALA A 117 41.54 -77.76 -15.89
C ALA A 117 41.93 -79.06 -16.60
N TYR A 118 41.73 -80.21 -15.96
CA TYR A 118 41.95 -81.54 -16.56
C TYR A 118 41.06 -81.76 -17.80
N THR A 119 39.73 -81.54 -17.70
CA THR A 119 38.80 -81.75 -18.81
C THR A 119 39.10 -80.85 -20.00
N ARG A 120 39.47 -79.57 -19.76
CA ARG A 120 39.92 -78.65 -20.81
C ARG A 120 41.17 -79.20 -21.51
N PHE A 121 42.19 -79.59 -20.74
CA PHE A 121 43.44 -80.12 -21.29
C PHE A 121 43.24 -81.40 -22.10
N HIS A 122 42.46 -82.36 -21.58
CA HIS A 122 42.15 -83.62 -22.25
C HIS A 122 41.42 -83.39 -23.58
N ASN A 123 40.38 -82.53 -23.58
CA ASN A 123 39.62 -82.21 -24.80
C ASN A 123 40.47 -81.48 -25.86
N THR A 124 41.33 -80.54 -25.47
CA THR A 124 42.28 -79.90 -26.41
C THR A 124 43.26 -80.92 -27.00
N THR A 125 43.79 -81.82 -26.17
CA THR A 125 44.72 -82.88 -26.58
C THR A 125 44.07 -83.86 -27.57
N LEU A 126 42.84 -84.29 -27.29
CA LEU A 126 42.04 -85.14 -28.20
C LEU A 126 41.70 -84.44 -29.52
N THR A 127 41.40 -83.14 -29.49
CA THR A 127 41.10 -82.37 -30.71
C THR A 127 42.31 -82.31 -31.63
N HIS A 128 43.49 -82.01 -31.07
CA HIS A 128 44.73 -82.00 -31.86
C HIS A 128 45.12 -83.40 -32.38
N LEU A 129 44.83 -84.47 -31.65
CA LEU A 129 45.05 -85.85 -32.14
C LEU A 129 44.12 -86.18 -33.32
N LYS A 130 42.82 -85.87 -33.22
CA LYS A 130 41.84 -86.06 -34.32
C LYS A 130 42.19 -85.23 -35.55
N GLU A 131 42.56 -83.97 -35.36
CA GLU A 131 43.05 -83.11 -36.44
C GLU A 131 44.27 -83.71 -37.15
N ALA A 132 45.18 -84.37 -36.43
CA ALA A 132 46.34 -85.04 -37.02
C ALA A 132 45.93 -86.30 -37.80
N GLU A 133 45.01 -87.12 -37.27
CA GLU A 133 44.45 -88.29 -37.95
C GLU A 133 43.74 -87.92 -39.26
N GLU A 134 42.93 -86.85 -39.29
CA GLU A 134 42.23 -86.39 -40.50
C GLU A 134 43.19 -85.86 -41.57
N LYS A 135 44.18 -85.04 -41.17
CA LYS A 135 45.23 -84.53 -42.07
C LYS A 135 46.09 -85.67 -42.60
N PHE A 136 46.37 -86.67 -41.77
CA PHE A 136 47.08 -87.89 -42.15
C PHE A 136 46.30 -88.73 -43.18
N ALA A 137 45.03 -89.06 -42.91
CA ALA A 137 44.18 -89.81 -43.83
C ALA A 137 44.03 -89.08 -45.19
N THR A 138 43.97 -87.75 -45.16
CA THR A 138 43.97 -86.90 -46.34
C THR A 138 45.28 -87.02 -47.14
N LEU A 139 46.44 -87.01 -46.47
CA LEU A 139 47.75 -87.22 -47.11
C LEU A 139 47.87 -88.61 -47.73
N LYS A 140 47.52 -89.68 -47.00
CA LYS A 140 47.53 -91.07 -47.47
C LYS A 140 46.77 -91.22 -48.80
N LYS A 141 45.53 -90.73 -48.85
CA LYS A 141 44.66 -90.71 -50.04
C LYS A 141 45.18 -89.89 -51.23
N HIS A 142 46.13 -88.97 -51.00
CA HIS A 142 46.81 -88.22 -52.06
C HIS A 142 48.09 -88.90 -52.57
N ILE A 143 48.71 -89.77 -51.76
CA ILE A 143 49.96 -90.48 -52.07
C ILE A 143 49.68 -91.83 -52.73
N GLU A 144 48.56 -92.48 -52.39
CA GLU A 144 48.00 -93.65 -53.08
C GLU A 144 47.64 -93.39 -54.56
N LYS A 145 47.70 -92.14 -55.02
CA LYS A 145 47.52 -91.75 -56.42
C LYS A 145 48.87 -91.32 -57.02
N PRO A 146 49.33 -91.93 -58.13
CA PRO A 146 50.65 -91.63 -58.69
C PRO A 146 50.80 -90.13 -59.03
N PRO A 147 51.81 -89.44 -58.47
CA PRO A 147 51.93 -87.99 -58.57
C PRO A 147 52.35 -87.55 -59.98
N LYS A 148 51.47 -86.81 -60.66
CA LYS A 148 51.60 -86.43 -62.09
C LYS A 148 52.83 -85.58 -62.45
N ASN A 149 53.57 -85.05 -61.48
CA ASN A 149 54.84 -84.32 -61.70
C ASN A 149 55.62 -84.12 -60.39
N GLN A 150 56.93 -83.87 -60.51
CA GLN A 150 57.82 -83.59 -59.37
C GLN A 150 57.37 -82.40 -58.49
N LYS A 151 56.66 -81.39 -59.03
CA LYS A 151 56.11 -80.30 -58.20
C LYS A 151 55.07 -80.83 -57.20
N LYS A 152 54.26 -81.84 -57.57
CA LYS A 152 53.34 -82.48 -56.63
C LYS A 152 54.04 -83.46 -55.69
N VAL A 153 55.11 -84.14 -56.13
CA VAL A 153 56.00 -84.93 -55.24
C VAL A 153 56.59 -84.03 -54.14
N ASN A 154 57.27 -82.94 -54.51
CA ASN A 154 57.88 -82.00 -53.56
C ASN A 154 56.85 -81.34 -52.63
N SER A 155 55.63 -81.07 -53.11
CA SER A 155 54.51 -80.65 -52.25
C SER A 155 54.22 -81.72 -51.19
N LEU A 156 53.89 -82.94 -51.62
CA LEU A 156 53.51 -84.03 -50.70
C LEU A 156 54.63 -84.39 -49.71
N GLN A 157 55.90 -84.34 -50.13
CA GLN A 157 57.06 -84.55 -49.25
C GLN A 157 57.18 -83.44 -48.18
N LYS A 158 56.95 -82.17 -48.57
CA LYS A 158 56.95 -81.03 -47.65
C LYS A 158 55.74 -81.06 -46.71
N ASP A 159 54.57 -81.39 -47.23
CA ASP A 159 53.32 -81.51 -46.48
C ASP A 159 53.42 -82.65 -45.45
N LEU A 160 54.01 -83.80 -45.82
CA LEU A 160 54.30 -84.92 -44.93
C LEU A 160 55.33 -84.54 -43.85
N GLN A 161 56.48 -83.96 -44.23
CA GLN A 161 57.51 -83.56 -43.27
C GLN A 161 57.00 -82.51 -42.28
N PHE A 162 56.06 -81.65 -42.70
CA PHE A 162 55.36 -80.73 -41.79
C PHE A 162 54.49 -81.47 -40.77
N GLN A 163 53.73 -82.51 -41.15
CA GLN A 163 52.96 -83.31 -40.17
C GLN A 163 53.89 -84.08 -39.22
N ILE A 164 54.98 -84.67 -39.71
CA ILE A 164 55.97 -85.36 -38.87
C ILE A 164 56.52 -84.39 -37.81
N THR A 165 57.01 -83.23 -38.22
CA THR A 165 57.56 -82.23 -37.28
C THR A 165 56.50 -81.62 -36.36
N ALA A 166 55.23 -81.53 -36.79
CA ALA A 166 54.13 -81.15 -35.90
C ALA A 166 53.87 -82.21 -34.82
N LEU A 167 53.91 -83.51 -35.17
CA LEU A 167 53.72 -84.62 -34.25
C LEU A 167 54.89 -84.75 -33.27
N GLU A 168 56.13 -84.64 -33.74
CA GLU A 168 57.35 -84.59 -32.92
C GLU A 168 57.28 -83.45 -31.90
N LYS A 169 56.83 -82.26 -32.33
CA LYS A 169 56.64 -81.11 -31.45
C LYS A 169 55.53 -81.33 -30.43
N PHE A 170 54.41 -81.94 -30.81
CA PHE A 170 53.34 -82.33 -29.88
C PHE A 170 53.84 -83.32 -28.82
N LYS A 171 54.57 -84.36 -29.25
CA LYS A 171 55.21 -85.35 -28.37
C LYS A 171 56.28 -84.73 -27.45
N ALA A 172 57.01 -83.72 -27.93
CA ALA A 172 57.93 -82.92 -27.11
C ALA A 172 57.21 -82.07 -26.06
N THR A 173 56.09 -81.42 -26.41
CA THR A 173 55.25 -80.65 -25.47
C THR A 173 54.68 -81.55 -24.37
N LEU A 174 54.22 -82.76 -24.71
CA LEU A 174 53.78 -83.75 -23.73
C LEU A 174 54.94 -84.19 -22.82
N LYS A 175 56.14 -84.45 -23.37
CA LYS A 175 57.34 -84.82 -22.57
C LYS A 175 57.82 -83.70 -21.64
N GLN A 176 57.66 -82.43 -22.01
CA GLN A 176 58.04 -81.28 -21.18
C GLN A 176 57.08 -81.07 -19.99
N ASN A 177 55.91 -81.69 -20.02
CA ASN A 177 54.92 -81.64 -18.94
C ASN A 177 54.68 -83.08 -18.42
N PRO A 178 55.58 -83.66 -17.62
CA PRO A 178 55.49 -85.07 -17.19
C PRO A 178 54.20 -85.40 -16.41
N SER A 179 53.62 -84.40 -15.74
CA SER A 179 52.27 -84.43 -15.17
C SER A 179 51.17 -84.70 -16.20
N GLN A 180 51.20 -83.96 -17.32
CA GLN A 180 50.27 -84.14 -18.44
C GLN A 180 50.53 -85.44 -19.21
N LEU A 181 51.79 -85.88 -19.28
CA LEU A 181 52.16 -87.15 -19.88
C LEU A 181 51.49 -88.33 -19.15
N SER A 182 51.44 -88.28 -17.81
CA SER A 182 50.79 -89.31 -16.97
C SER A 182 49.31 -89.50 -17.35
N TYR A 183 48.56 -88.40 -17.46
CA TYR A 183 47.15 -88.43 -17.90
C TYR A 183 47.00 -89.02 -19.31
N PHE A 184 47.89 -88.68 -20.24
CA PHE A 184 47.85 -89.23 -21.60
C PHE A 184 48.18 -90.72 -21.65
N THR A 185 49.10 -91.22 -20.81
CA THR A 185 49.43 -92.66 -20.73
C THR A 185 48.35 -93.50 -20.05
N GLN A 186 47.49 -92.92 -19.21
CA GLN A 186 46.33 -93.62 -18.65
C GLN A 186 45.25 -93.86 -19.72
N SER A 187 45.12 -93.00 -20.75
CA SER A 187 44.33 -93.34 -21.95
C SER A 187 45.10 -94.30 -22.86
N LEU A 188 45.04 -95.59 -22.51
CA LEU A 188 45.66 -96.68 -23.28
C LEU A 188 45.18 -96.71 -24.75
N ALA A 189 44.00 -96.18 -25.04
CA ALA A 189 43.48 -96.04 -26.40
C ALA A 189 44.21 -94.94 -27.19
N ASP A 190 44.35 -93.73 -26.64
CA ASP A 190 44.95 -92.61 -27.38
C ASP A 190 46.47 -92.75 -27.52
N HIS A 191 47.14 -93.38 -26.55
CA HIS A 191 48.55 -93.75 -26.68
C HIS A 191 48.79 -94.74 -27.84
N LYS A 192 47.90 -95.72 -28.04
CA LYS A 192 47.94 -96.63 -29.20
C LYS A 192 47.70 -95.89 -30.51
N ARG A 193 46.74 -94.97 -30.56
CA ARG A 193 46.43 -94.17 -31.76
C ARG A 193 47.60 -93.29 -32.19
N LEU A 194 48.23 -92.59 -31.24
CA LEU A 194 49.45 -91.81 -31.49
C LEU A 194 50.58 -92.69 -32.04
N THR A 195 50.77 -93.88 -31.46
CA THR A 195 51.81 -94.83 -31.90
C THR A 195 51.55 -95.38 -33.31
N GLN A 196 50.28 -95.67 -33.66
CA GLN A 196 49.91 -96.09 -35.01
C GLN A 196 50.20 -94.98 -36.03
N LEU A 197 49.86 -93.73 -35.72
CA LEU A 197 50.10 -92.59 -36.61
C LEU A 197 51.60 -92.39 -36.92
N GLU A 198 52.48 -92.67 -35.96
CA GLU A 198 53.94 -92.63 -36.16
C GLU A 198 54.42 -93.70 -37.16
N GLN A 199 53.91 -94.93 -37.07
CA GLN A 199 54.25 -96.01 -38.00
C GLN A 199 53.72 -95.75 -39.41
N ASP A 200 52.47 -95.27 -39.51
CA ASP A 200 51.80 -94.94 -40.76
C ASP A 200 52.47 -93.75 -41.48
N LEU A 201 52.92 -92.71 -40.76
CA LEU A 201 53.72 -91.60 -41.29
C LEU A 201 55.09 -92.05 -41.81
N LEU A 202 55.80 -92.91 -41.06
CA LEU A 202 57.11 -93.44 -41.47
C LEU A 202 57.01 -94.28 -42.74
N THR A 203 55.92 -95.05 -42.87
CA THR A 203 55.64 -95.86 -44.06
C THR A 203 55.43 -95.00 -45.32
N LEU A 204 54.65 -93.91 -45.21
CA LEU A 204 54.44 -92.99 -46.33
C LEU A 204 55.69 -92.20 -46.73
N LYS A 205 56.58 -91.89 -45.77
CA LYS A 205 57.87 -91.23 -46.05
C LYS A 205 58.71 -92.08 -47.00
N ASN A 206 58.91 -93.35 -46.65
CA ASN A 206 59.69 -94.29 -47.45
C ASN A 206 59.14 -94.43 -48.89
N HIS A 207 57.82 -94.37 -49.05
CA HIS A 207 57.15 -94.47 -50.36
C HIS A 207 57.35 -93.22 -51.25
N ILE A 208 57.31 -92.01 -50.66
CA ILE A 208 57.61 -90.76 -51.39
C ILE A 208 59.10 -90.68 -51.76
N ASP A 209 59.99 -91.08 -50.86
CA ASP A 209 61.43 -91.02 -51.11
C ASP A 209 61.85 -91.99 -52.23
N GLN A 210 61.23 -93.18 -52.31
CA GLN A 210 61.34 -94.08 -53.48
C GLN A 210 60.80 -93.45 -54.77
N THR A 211 59.61 -92.83 -54.71
CA THR A 211 58.98 -92.18 -55.88
C THR A 211 59.84 -91.05 -56.46
N SER A 212 60.61 -90.36 -55.61
CA SER A 212 61.39 -89.18 -55.98
C SER A 212 62.61 -89.47 -56.86
N GLN A 213 63.14 -90.71 -56.88
CA GLN A 213 64.37 -91.02 -57.62
C GLN A 213 64.20 -91.07 -59.15
N THR A 214 62.96 -91.14 -59.65
CA THR A 214 62.67 -91.40 -61.08
C THR A 214 62.52 -90.16 -61.98
N GLN A 215 62.53 -88.93 -61.45
CA GLN A 215 62.24 -87.70 -62.24
C GLN A 215 63.40 -86.67 -62.32
N SER A 216 64.65 -87.10 -62.11
CA SER A 216 65.85 -86.24 -62.04
C SER A 216 66.32 -85.58 -63.36
N LYS A 217 65.46 -85.44 -64.38
CA LYS A 217 65.76 -84.69 -65.62
C LYS A 217 65.22 -83.24 -65.64
N THR A 218 64.63 -82.76 -64.55
CA THR A 218 63.86 -81.49 -64.53
C THR A 218 64.57 -80.30 -63.84
N SER A 219 65.85 -80.43 -63.51
CA SER A 219 66.57 -79.58 -62.54
C SER A 219 66.72 -78.08 -62.90
N LEU A 220 66.99 -77.74 -64.16
CA LEU A 220 67.29 -76.35 -64.57
C LEU A 220 66.07 -75.42 -64.44
N HIS A 221 64.90 -75.90 -64.89
CA HIS A 221 63.68 -75.09 -64.92
C HIS A 221 63.12 -74.79 -63.52
N SER A 222 63.37 -75.65 -62.53
CA SER A 222 63.05 -75.37 -61.11
C SER A 222 63.84 -74.18 -60.56
N ALA A 223 65.16 -74.16 -60.77
CA ALA A 223 66.02 -73.10 -60.24
C ALA A 223 65.64 -71.70 -60.77
N GLN A 224 65.31 -71.59 -62.06
CA GLN A 224 64.87 -70.33 -62.67
C GLN A 224 63.50 -69.87 -62.13
N ILE A 225 62.58 -70.80 -61.83
CA ILE A 225 61.30 -70.48 -61.16
C ILE A 225 61.54 -69.97 -59.74
N GLU A 226 62.41 -70.62 -58.97
CA GLU A 226 62.72 -70.25 -57.58
C GLU A 226 63.37 -68.86 -57.51
N ARG A 227 64.31 -68.53 -58.40
CA ARG A 227 64.85 -67.16 -58.54
C ARG A 227 63.74 -66.13 -58.79
N LYS A 228 62.83 -66.40 -59.74
CA LYS A 228 61.71 -65.49 -60.06
C LYS A 228 60.75 -65.32 -58.87
N GLN A 229 60.48 -66.39 -58.12
CA GLN A 229 59.66 -66.33 -56.91
C GLN A 229 60.34 -65.49 -55.81
N THR A 230 61.64 -65.66 -55.59
CA THR A 230 62.41 -64.90 -54.60
C THR A 230 62.43 -63.40 -54.90
N LEU A 231 62.70 -62.97 -56.14
CA LEU A 231 62.60 -61.55 -56.53
C LEU A 231 61.17 -61.01 -56.32
N THR A 232 60.14 -61.82 -56.61
CA THR A 232 58.74 -61.43 -56.43
C THR A 232 58.39 -61.26 -54.94
N ALA A 233 58.90 -62.13 -54.07
CA ALA A 233 58.70 -62.04 -52.62
C ALA A 233 59.41 -60.82 -52.01
N LEU A 234 60.66 -60.54 -52.43
CA LEU A 234 61.42 -59.37 -51.96
C LEU A 234 60.82 -58.06 -52.46
N LYS A 235 60.41 -57.97 -53.74
CA LYS A 235 59.65 -56.82 -54.27
C LYS A 235 58.38 -56.57 -53.45
N LYS A 236 57.56 -57.62 -53.26
CA LYS A 236 56.35 -57.54 -52.42
C LYS A 236 56.64 -57.12 -50.98
N PHE A 237 57.81 -57.42 -50.41
CA PHE A 237 58.21 -56.93 -49.09
C PHE A 237 58.45 -55.42 -49.10
N ILE A 238 59.14 -54.90 -50.11
CA ILE A 238 59.36 -53.46 -50.33
C ILE A 238 58.03 -52.74 -50.61
N ASP A 239 57.12 -53.33 -51.38
CA ASP A 239 55.80 -52.76 -51.64
C ASP A 239 54.95 -52.69 -50.36
N ASN A 240 55.05 -53.70 -49.48
CA ASN A 240 54.44 -53.64 -48.14
C ASN A 240 55.12 -52.58 -47.25
N LEU A 241 56.44 -52.41 -47.34
CA LEU A 241 57.17 -51.35 -46.63
C LEU A 241 56.69 -49.97 -47.08
N LYS A 242 56.59 -49.71 -48.39
CA LYS A 242 56.05 -48.48 -49.00
C LYS A 242 54.61 -48.20 -48.56
N THR A 243 53.71 -49.16 -48.76
CA THR A 243 52.25 -48.94 -48.62
C THR A 243 51.73 -48.93 -47.19
N LYS A 244 52.40 -49.59 -46.23
CA LYS A 244 51.88 -49.75 -44.86
C LYS A 244 52.58 -48.82 -43.85
N PRO A 245 51.88 -48.36 -42.80
CA PRO A 245 52.52 -47.71 -41.66
C PRO A 245 53.33 -48.74 -40.88
N LEU A 246 54.59 -48.42 -40.56
CA LEU A 246 55.41 -49.25 -39.68
C LEU A 246 54.91 -49.15 -38.24
N ASN A 247 54.78 -50.30 -37.57
CA ASN A 247 54.47 -50.32 -36.14
C ASN A 247 55.75 -50.01 -35.33
N PRO A 248 55.79 -48.91 -34.57
CA PRO A 248 57.03 -48.40 -33.98
C PRO A 248 57.56 -49.23 -32.80
N THR A 249 56.73 -49.97 -32.06
CA THR A 249 57.09 -50.45 -30.71
C THR A 249 58.11 -51.59 -30.66
N THR A 250 58.29 -52.35 -31.76
CA THR A 250 59.34 -53.40 -31.88
C THR A 250 59.45 -53.95 -33.30
N LEU A 251 58.34 -53.97 -34.04
CA LEU A 251 58.20 -54.69 -35.31
C LEU A 251 59.17 -54.21 -36.41
N ALA A 252 59.57 -52.93 -36.38
CA ALA A 252 60.51 -52.35 -37.33
C ALA A 252 61.88 -53.06 -37.36
N LYS A 253 62.45 -53.42 -36.19
CA LYS A 253 63.72 -54.17 -36.11
C LYS A 253 63.57 -55.60 -36.62
N LYS A 254 62.48 -56.28 -36.25
CA LYS A 254 62.19 -57.65 -36.70
C LYS A 254 62.03 -57.72 -38.22
N ASN A 255 61.25 -56.81 -38.80
CA ASN A 255 60.99 -56.79 -40.24
C ASN A 255 62.26 -56.48 -41.06
N LYS A 256 63.13 -55.57 -40.59
CA LYS A 256 64.44 -55.32 -41.20
C LYS A 256 65.27 -56.59 -41.28
N HIS A 257 65.47 -57.26 -40.15
CA HIS A 257 66.25 -58.48 -40.08
C HIS A 257 65.69 -59.62 -40.95
N HIS A 258 64.37 -59.74 -41.09
CA HIS A 258 63.76 -60.76 -41.96
C HIS A 258 64.03 -60.50 -43.46
N PHE A 259 64.01 -59.24 -43.90
CA PHE A 259 64.37 -58.90 -45.28
C PHE A 259 65.87 -59.12 -45.53
N GLU A 260 66.73 -58.61 -44.64
CA GLU A 260 68.19 -58.73 -44.76
C GLU A 260 68.63 -60.20 -44.81
N HIS A 261 68.09 -61.05 -43.92
CA HIS A 261 68.39 -62.49 -43.90
C HIS A 261 67.92 -63.20 -45.17
N ALA A 262 66.69 -62.95 -45.63
CA ALA A 262 66.16 -63.55 -46.86
C ALA A 262 66.95 -63.11 -48.11
N TRP A 263 67.36 -61.85 -48.16
CA TRP A 263 68.23 -61.33 -49.21
C TRP A 263 69.63 -61.96 -49.17
N GLN A 264 70.27 -62.03 -47.98
CA GLN A 264 71.59 -62.63 -47.81
C GLN A 264 71.63 -64.09 -48.25
N GLN A 265 70.61 -64.89 -47.89
CA GLN A 265 70.49 -66.27 -48.34
C GLN A 265 70.36 -66.36 -49.88
N ALA A 266 69.50 -65.54 -50.47
CA ALA A 266 69.27 -65.50 -51.92
C ALA A 266 70.53 -65.11 -52.71
N PHE A 267 71.27 -64.12 -52.21
CA PHE A 267 72.49 -63.60 -52.81
C PHE A 267 73.65 -64.60 -52.70
N HIS A 268 73.88 -65.15 -51.49
CA HIS A 268 74.91 -66.16 -51.26
C HIS A 268 74.67 -67.43 -52.10
N HIS A 269 73.42 -67.88 -52.22
CA HIS A 269 73.08 -69.06 -53.01
C HIS A 269 73.40 -68.86 -54.51
N ALA A 270 73.07 -67.69 -55.08
CA ALA A 270 73.39 -67.39 -56.48
C ALA A 270 74.91 -67.20 -56.71
N GLN A 271 75.63 -66.54 -55.80
CA GLN A 271 77.10 -66.47 -55.87
C GLN A 271 77.75 -67.85 -55.79
N LYS A 272 77.24 -68.74 -54.93
CA LYS A 272 77.74 -70.12 -54.82
C LYS A 272 77.46 -70.90 -56.10
N TYR A 273 76.24 -70.82 -56.63
CA TYR A 273 75.84 -71.47 -57.88
C TYR A 273 76.75 -71.09 -59.06
N LEU A 274 77.05 -69.79 -59.21
CA LEU A 274 77.95 -69.28 -60.26
C LEU A 274 79.38 -69.83 -60.11
N LYS A 275 79.88 -69.98 -58.88
CA LYS A 275 81.18 -70.60 -58.59
C LYS A 275 81.22 -72.13 -58.81
N THR A 276 80.09 -72.82 -58.69
CA THR A 276 79.99 -74.29 -58.78
C THR A 276 79.28 -74.78 -60.05
N LEU A 277 79.25 -73.96 -61.11
CA LEU A 277 78.42 -74.19 -62.29
C LEU A 277 78.90 -75.44 -63.08
N PRO A 278 78.14 -76.54 -63.15
CA PRO A 278 78.67 -77.86 -63.52
C PRO A 278 79.28 -77.94 -64.92
N THR A 279 80.57 -78.31 -65.00
CA THR A 279 81.35 -78.33 -66.26
C THR A 279 80.95 -79.44 -67.24
N GLN A 280 80.25 -80.48 -66.79
CA GLN A 280 80.00 -81.72 -67.55
C GLN A 280 78.55 -81.88 -68.05
N LEU A 281 77.64 -80.95 -67.77
CA LEU A 281 76.18 -81.16 -67.96
C LEU A 281 75.49 -80.20 -68.93
N PHE A 282 76.20 -79.23 -69.53
CA PHE A 282 75.62 -78.20 -70.39
C PHE A 282 76.49 -77.92 -71.62
N SER A 283 75.86 -77.56 -72.74
CA SER A 283 76.57 -77.01 -73.90
C SER A 283 77.12 -75.59 -73.60
N PRO A 284 78.14 -75.12 -74.33
CA PRO A 284 78.77 -73.81 -74.06
C PRO A 284 77.77 -72.64 -74.05
N GLU A 285 76.82 -72.64 -74.99
CA GLU A 285 75.77 -71.63 -75.14
C GLU A 285 74.82 -71.59 -73.94
N VAL A 286 74.37 -72.78 -73.47
CA VAL A 286 73.49 -72.90 -72.30
C VAL A 286 74.23 -72.47 -71.04
N LYS A 287 75.53 -72.78 -70.93
CA LYS A 287 76.39 -72.33 -69.82
C LYS A 287 76.51 -70.81 -69.77
N GLN A 288 76.81 -70.15 -70.89
CA GLN A 288 76.89 -68.69 -70.98
C GLN A 288 75.56 -68.02 -70.62
N ARG A 289 74.43 -68.56 -71.13
CA ARG A 289 73.10 -68.03 -70.87
C ARG A 289 72.71 -68.14 -69.38
N GLU A 290 72.90 -69.31 -68.78
CA GLU A 290 72.56 -69.54 -67.37
C GLU A 290 73.49 -68.76 -66.41
N GLN A 291 74.74 -68.49 -66.82
CA GLN A 291 75.61 -67.54 -66.12
C GLN A 291 75.05 -66.11 -66.19
N ALA A 292 74.73 -65.60 -67.39
CA ALA A 292 74.16 -64.26 -67.57
C ALA A 292 72.82 -64.07 -66.83
N ASP A 293 71.93 -65.08 -66.86
CA ASP A 293 70.67 -65.09 -66.11
C ASP A 293 70.91 -65.08 -64.58
N THR A 294 72.02 -65.65 -64.10
CA THR A 294 72.44 -65.62 -62.68
C THR A 294 73.05 -64.27 -62.29
N GLU A 295 73.85 -63.66 -63.15
CA GLU A 295 74.45 -62.33 -62.94
C GLU A 295 73.37 -61.23 -62.95
N ALA A 296 72.43 -61.28 -63.89
CA ALA A 296 71.25 -60.41 -63.91
C ALA A 296 70.37 -60.57 -62.66
N TYR A 297 70.24 -61.79 -62.13
CA TYR A 297 69.55 -62.04 -60.86
C TYR A 297 70.29 -61.41 -59.66
N LEU A 298 71.62 -61.49 -59.61
CA LEU A 298 72.44 -60.83 -58.58
C LEU A 298 72.32 -59.30 -58.65
N GLN A 299 72.37 -58.70 -59.85
CA GLN A 299 72.13 -57.26 -60.04
C GLN A 299 70.74 -56.84 -59.55
N ASN A 300 69.69 -57.60 -59.90
CA ASN A 300 68.33 -57.37 -59.42
C ASN A 300 68.22 -57.48 -57.88
N LEU A 301 68.94 -58.42 -57.25
CA LEU A 301 68.99 -58.51 -55.79
C LEU A 301 69.66 -57.26 -55.18
N THR A 302 70.80 -56.80 -55.69
CA THR A 302 71.49 -55.61 -55.16
C THR A 302 70.61 -54.37 -55.24
N ALA A 303 69.98 -54.10 -56.39
CA ALA A 303 69.08 -52.96 -56.56
C ALA A 303 67.87 -52.99 -55.59
N LEU A 304 67.35 -54.18 -55.27
CA LEU A 304 66.29 -54.35 -54.26
C LEU A 304 66.79 -54.10 -52.83
N GLN A 305 68.04 -54.45 -52.51
CA GLN A 305 68.63 -54.16 -51.20
C GLN A 305 68.76 -52.65 -50.97
N GLU A 306 69.27 -51.93 -51.96
CA GLU A 306 69.45 -50.48 -51.91
C GLU A 306 68.08 -49.77 -51.83
N THR A 307 67.12 -50.16 -52.67
CA THR A 307 65.74 -49.66 -52.62
C THR A 307 65.11 -49.89 -51.23
N PHE A 308 65.31 -51.07 -50.64
CA PHE A 308 64.83 -51.37 -49.30
C PHE A 308 65.50 -50.50 -48.23
N HIS A 309 66.82 -50.26 -48.35
CA HIS A 309 67.57 -49.46 -47.38
C HIS A 309 67.07 -48.01 -47.33
N GLN A 310 66.88 -47.38 -48.50
CA GLN A 310 66.39 -46.00 -48.62
C GLN A 310 64.97 -45.86 -48.03
N GLU A 311 64.05 -46.74 -48.43
CA GLU A 311 62.67 -46.78 -47.90
C GLU A 311 62.61 -47.03 -46.39
N TRP A 312 63.50 -47.89 -45.88
CA TRP A 312 63.56 -48.18 -44.45
C TRP A 312 64.13 -47.00 -43.66
N LEU A 313 65.18 -46.34 -44.17
CA LEU A 313 65.79 -45.17 -43.55
C LEU A 313 64.77 -44.04 -43.41
N GLN A 314 64.14 -43.64 -44.53
CA GLN A 314 63.12 -42.58 -44.56
C GLN A 314 61.98 -42.87 -43.56
N LYS A 315 61.47 -44.11 -43.52
CA LYS A 315 60.41 -44.49 -42.58
C LYS A 315 60.87 -44.58 -41.13
N SER A 316 62.15 -44.84 -40.86
CA SER A 316 62.72 -44.79 -39.51
C SER A 316 62.82 -43.34 -39.00
N GLU A 317 63.21 -42.40 -39.86
CA GLU A 317 63.27 -40.97 -39.55
C GLU A 317 61.88 -40.35 -39.35
N ASP A 318 60.90 -40.72 -40.18
CA ASP A 318 59.50 -40.31 -40.00
C ASP A 318 58.93 -40.75 -38.65
N ILE A 319 59.36 -41.90 -38.13
CA ILE A 319 58.97 -42.41 -36.81
C ILE A 319 59.72 -41.66 -35.70
N ALA A 320 61.01 -41.39 -35.87
CA ALA A 320 61.80 -40.59 -34.93
C ALA A 320 61.25 -39.16 -34.80
N ARG A 321 60.92 -38.50 -35.92
CA ARG A 321 60.27 -37.17 -35.94
C ARG A 321 58.92 -37.20 -35.22
N LYS A 322 58.08 -38.22 -35.45
CA LYS A 322 56.78 -38.38 -34.75
C LYS A 322 56.93 -38.66 -33.26
N PHE A 323 57.97 -39.39 -32.85
CA PHE A 323 58.30 -39.60 -31.43
C PHE A 323 58.68 -38.29 -30.75
N GLU A 324 59.55 -37.48 -31.37
CA GLU A 324 60.00 -36.20 -30.83
C GLU A 324 58.86 -35.18 -30.76
N ASP A 325 58.07 -35.06 -31.82
CA ASP A 325 56.83 -34.27 -31.86
C ASP A 325 55.86 -34.61 -30.72
N ASN A 326 55.67 -35.91 -30.44
CA ASN A 326 54.79 -36.38 -29.38
C ASN A 326 55.40 -36.21 -27.99
N LEU A 327 56.73 -36.35 -27.87
CA LEU A 327 57.48 -36.11 -26.63
C LEU A 327 57.36 -34.64 -26.21
N LYS A 328 57.55 -33.73 -27.18
CA LYS A 328 57.31 -32.30 -27.02
C LYS A 328 55.87 -32.00 -26.61
N LYS A 329 54.87 -32.52 -27.34
CA LYS A 329 53.44 -32.35 -27.00
C LYS A 329 53.09 -32.86 -25.60
N ARG A 330 53.62 -34.01 -25.17
CA ARG A 330 53.42 -34.51 -23.81
C ARG A 330 54.07 -33.61 -22.75
N THR A 331 55.27 -33.11 -23.01
CA THR A 331 55.97 -32.16 -22.13
C THR A 331 55.20 -30.83 -22.02
N GLU A 332 54.67 -30.31 -23.14
CA GLU A 332 53.78 -29.13 -23.17
C GLU A 332 52.48 -29.37 -22.40
N ILE A 333 51.85 -30.55 -22.53
CA ILE A 333 50.66 -30.93 -21.75
C ILE A 333 50.97 -30.93 -20.25
N CYS A 334 52.06 -31.59 -19.80
CA CYS A 334 52.49 -31.57 -18.41
C CYS A 334 52.73 -30.14 -17.91
N SER A 335 53.36 -29.28 -18.72
CA SER A 335 53.57 -27.86 -18.38
C SER A 335 52.26 -27.08 -18.26
N SER A 336 51.28 -27.30 -19.15
CA SER A 336 49.95 -26.67 -19.04
C SER A 336 49.17 -27.14 -17.81
N LEU A 337 49.31 -28.40 -17.42
CA LEU A 337 48.73 -28.95 -16.19
C LEU A 337 49.42 -28.35 -14.95
N THR A 338 50.75 -28.19 -14.96
CA THR A 338 51.48 -27.49 -13.88
C THR A 338 51.01 -26.03 -13.76
N ALA A 339 50.79 -25.32 -14.87
CA ALA A 339 50.22 -23.98 -14.85
C ALA A 339 48.79 -23.95 -14.29
N ALA A 340 47.94 -24.91 -14.68
CA ALA A 340 46.58 -25.04 -14.15
C ALA A 340 46.54 -25.37 -12.65
N GLN A 341 47.48 -26.17 -12.15
CA GLN A 341 47.63 -26.51 -10.73
C GLN A 341 47.96 -25.29 -9.86
N ASN A 342 48.61 -24.29 -10.45
CA ASN A 342 49.04 -23.05 -9.82
C ASN A 342 48.07 -21.86 -10.01
N LEU A 343 46.94 -22.05 -10.71
CA LEU A 343 45.90 -21.03 -10.80
C LEU A 343 45.21 -20.81 -9.44
N PRO A 344 44.82 -19.58 -9.09
CA PRO A 344 44.05 -19.32 -7.88
C PRO A 344 42.66 -19.95 -7.98
N ALA A 345 42.05 -20.30 -6.84
CA ALA A 345 40.74 -20.96 -6.79
C ALA A 345 39.62 -20.19 -7.52
N THR A 346 39.71 -18.85 -7.56
CA THR A 346 38.83 -17.96 -8.32
C THR A 346 38.86 -18.17 -9.85
N GLN A 347 39.82 -18.94 -10.36
CA GLN A 347 39.95 -19.33 -11.77
C GLN A 347 39.86 -20.85 -11.99
N GLY A 348 39.26 -21.58 -11.03
CA GLY A 348 39.13 -23.05 -11.08
C GLY A 348 38.45 -23.60 -12.35
N GLU A 349 37.50 -22.87 -12.93
CA GLU A 349 36.86 -23.23 -14.21
C GLU A 349 37.87 -23.25 -15.37
N LYS A 350 38.79 -22.27 -15.44
CA LYS A 350 39.87 -22.26 -16.45
C LYS A 350 40.82 -23.43 -16.25
N ALA A 351 41.19 -23.73 -15.01
CA ALA A 351 42.00 -24.90 -14.67
C ALA A 351 41.33 -26.21 -15.11
N PHE A 352 40.00 -26.33 -14.90
CA PHE A 352 39.22 -27.50 -15.31
C PHE A 352 39.15 -27.66 -16.84
N ILE A 353 39.01 -26.56 -17.59
CA ILE A 353 39.06 -26.57 -19.06
C ILE A 353 40.44 -27.04 -19.55
N ILE A 354 41.53 -26.53 -18.97
CA ILE A 354 42.90 -26.96 -19.30
C ILE A 354 43.07 -28.45 -19.00
N TYR A 355 42.65 -28.92 -17.82
CA TYR A 355 42.67 -30.34 -17.44
C TYR A 355 41.90 -31.23 -18.43
N LYS A 356 40.66 -30.87 -18.77
CA LYS A 356 39.84 -31.63 -19.74
C LYS A 356 40.52 -31.73 -21.12
N ASN A 357 41.10 -30.63 -21.60
CA ASN A 357 41.80 -30.60 -22.87
C ASN A 357 43.11 -31.40 -22.83
N ALA A 358 43.85 -31.35 -21.72
CA ALA A 358 45.05 -32.14 -21.49
C ALA A 358 44.78 -33.65 -21.56
N LEU A 359 43.71 -34.15 -20.92
CA LEU A 359 43.31 -35.57 -21.00
C LEU A 359 43.08 -36.04 -22.46
N ILE A 360 42.42 -35.21 -23.27
CA ILE A 360 42.11 -35.51 -24.67
C ILE A 360 43.39 -35.49 -25.53
N SER A 361 44.24 -34.48 -25.34
CA SER A 361 45.49 -34.33 -26.10
C SER A 361 46.53 -35.38 -25.73
N TRP A 362 46.59 -35.82 -24.46
CA TRP A 362 47.51 -36.87 -24.01
C TRP A 362 47.27 -38.22 -24.71
N ARG A 363 45.99 -38.58 -24.90
CA ARG A 363 45.59 -39.76 -25.69
C ARG A 363 45.97 -39.66 -27.17
N LYS A 364 46.08 -38.45 -27.72
CA LYS A 364 46.47 -38.21 -29.13
C LYS A 364 47.99 -38.15 -29.31
N ALA A 365 48.74 -37.69 -28.31
CA ALA A 365 50.21 -37.64 -28.31
C ALA A 365 50.81 -39.03 -27.98
N TYR A 366 50.64 -39.99 -28.89
CA TYR A 366 51.22 -41.34 -28.80
C TYR A 366 51.66 -41.81 -30.21
N PRO A 367 52.80 -42.52 -30.34
CA PRO A 367 53.73 -42.95 -29.29
C PRO A 367 54.86 -41.94 -29.04
N ILE A 368 55.62 -42.19 -27.97
CA ILE A 368 56.84 -41.48 -27.56
C ILE A 368 57.98 -42.48 -27.29
N PRO A 369 59.25 -42.02 -27.19
CA PRO A 369 60.38 -42.91 -26.88
C PRO A 369 60.24 -43.59 -25.52
N TYR A 370 60.79 -44.80 -25.39
CA TYR A 370 60.63 -45.63 -24.19
C TYR A 370 61.32 -45.04 -22.94
N ALA A 371 62.48 -44.39 -23.10
CA ALA A 371 63.28 -43.90 -21.96
C ALA A 371 62.56 -42.81 -21.14
N GLN A 372 61.95 -41.82 -21.80
CA GLN A 372 61.19 -40.75 -21.16
C GLN A 372 59.74 -41.15 -20.83
N LYS A 373 59.28 -42.34 -21.26
CA LYS A 373 57.87 -42.74 -21.15
C LYS A 373 57.41 -42.80 -19.69
N GLN A 374 58.15 -43.48 -18.83
CA GLN A 374 57.73 -43.73 -17.45
C GLN A 374 57.67 -42.43 -16.63
N ASP A 375 58.68 -41.57 -16.75
CA ASP A 375 58.73 -40.28 -16.05
C ASP A 375 57.55 -39.38 -16.44
N LEU A 376 57.30 -39.20 -17.74
CA LEU A 376 56.20 -38.38 -18.24
C LEU A 376 54.83 -38.95 -17.87
N GLU A 377 54.64 -40.28 -17.89
CA GLU A 377 53.38 -40.91 -17.47
C GLU A 377 53.17 -40.76 -15.95
N ASN A 378 54.18 -40.99 -15.11
CA ASN A 378 54.12 -40.74 -13.67
C ASN A 378 53.79 -39.26 -13.38
N ARG A 379 54.48 -38.31 -14.02
CA ARG A 379 54.27 -36.87 -13.84
C ARG A 379 52.86 -36.43 -14.26
N PHE A 380 52.34 -36.96 -15.37
CA PHE A 380 50.98 -36.69 -15.82
C PHE A 380 49.93 -37.25 -14.86
N GLU A 381 50.14 -38.47 -14.34
CA GLU A 381 49.25 -39.08 -13.35
C GLU A 381 49.23 -38.26 -12.05
N THR A 382 50.39 -37.87 -11.50
CA THR A 382 50.48 -37.01 -10.31
C THR A 382 49.81 -35.64 -10.53
N LEU A 383 50.04 -34.99 -11.67
CA LEU A 383 49.38 -33.71 -11.98
C LEU A 383 47.86 -33.86 -12.10
N THR A 384 47.36 -34.98 -12.62
CA THR A 384 45.93 -35.24 -12.84
C THR A 384 45.20 -35.83 -11.63
N SER A 385 45.90 -36.39 -10.63
CA SER A 385 45.33 -36.69 -9.30
C SER A 385 45.17 -35.41 -8.49
N THR A 386 46.24 -34.63 -8.28
CA THR A 386 46.19 -33.41 -7.45
C THR A 386 45.24 -32.35 -8.02
N LEU A 387 45.13 -32.23 -9.35
CA LEU A 387 44.10 -31.36 -9.94
C LEU A 387 42.67 -31.86 -9.66
N ARG A 388 42.44 -33.18 -9.73
CA ARG A 388 41.13 -33.79 -9.47
C ARG A 388 40.71 -33.61 -8.01
N GLU A 389 41.63 -33.77 -7.08
CA GLU A 389 41.43 -33.48 -5.65
C GLU A 389 41.02 -32.01 -5.45
N LYS A 390 41.79 -31.05 -5.99
CA LYS A 390 41.42 -29.62 -5.96
C LYS A 390 40.04 -29.34 -6.60
N PHE A 391 39.65 -30.07 -7.65
CA PHE A 391 38.34 -29.90 -8.27
C PHE A 391 37.19 -30.46 -7.43
N ILE A 392 37.40 -31.51 -6.62
CA ILE A 392 36.37 -32.01 -5.70
C ILE A 392 35.96 -30.88 -4.73
N ASP A 393 36.93 -30.22 -4.10
CA ASP A 393 36.65 -29.10 -3.20
C ASP A 393 35.96 -27.93 -3.91
N VAL A 394 36.40 -27.58 -5.13
CA VAL A 394 35.78 -26.49 -5.92
C VAL A 394 34.33 -26.84 -6.30
N PHE A 395 34.05 -28.08 -6.73
CA PHE A 395 32.68 -28.50 -7.06
C PHE A 395 31.79 -28.58 -5.81
N ASN A 396 32.27 -29.16 -4.70
CA ASN A 396 31.55 -29.20 -3.42
C ASN A 396 31.18 -27.79 -2.93
N ASN A 397 32.10 -26.82 -3.03
CA ASN A 397 31.84 -25.43 -2.65
C ASN A 397 30.85 -24.74 -3.61
N LEU A 398 30.94 -24.98 -4.92
CA LEU A 398 29.98 -24.46 -5.90
C LEU A 398 28.57 -25.06 -5.72
N GLU A 399 28.47 -26.34 -5.36
CA GLU A 399 27.21 -26.99 -5.04
C GLU A 399 26.61 -26.46 -3.73
N ALA A 400 27.41 -26.34 -2.67
CA ALA A 400 26.99 -25.72 -1.41
C ALA A 400 26.52 -24.26 -1.60
N GLN A 401 27.20 -23.47 -2.44
CA GLN A 401 26.79 -22.11 -2.78
C GLN A 401 25.47 -22.06 -3.56
N GLN A 402 25.26 -23.00 -4.48
CA GLN A 402 24.00 -23.12 -5.22
C GLN A 402 22.85 -23.56 -4.31
N ASN A 403 23.06 -24.56 -3.46
CA ASN A 403 22.07 -25.05 -2.51
C ASN A 403 21.70 -23.97 -1.47
N SER A 404 22.68 -23.21 -0.96
CA SER A 404 22.42 -22.02 -0.12
C SER A 404 21.59 -20.94 -0.85
N THR A 405 21.82 -20.76 -2.16
CA THR A 405 21.07 -19.80 -2.99
C THR A 405 19.66 -20.28 -3.30
N ALA A 406 19.46 -21.60 -3.49
CA ALA A 406 18.16 -22.22 -3.64
C ALA A 406 17.34 -22.12 -2.34
N GLN A 407 17.94 -22.45 -1.19
CA GLN A 407 17.27 -22.36 0.11
C GLN A 407 16.76 -20.94 0.40
N LYS A 408 17.61 -19.92 0.22
CA LYS A 408 17.22 -18.50 0.36
C LYS A 408 16.05 -18.12 -0.55
N ARG A 409 15.97 -18.70 -1.75
CA ARG A 409 14.85 -18.48 -2.69
C ARG A 409 13.57 -19.19 -2.27
N GLU A 410 13.66 -20.39 -1.73
CA GLU A 410 12.50 -21.02 -1.08
C GLU A 410 11.98 -20.21 0.10
N ASP A 411 12.88 -19.67 0.92
CA ASP A 411 12.49 -18.96 2.14
C ASP A 411 11.85 -17.59 1.80
N LEU A 412 12.31 -16.94 0.74
CA LEU A 412 11.61 -15.79 0.12
C LEU A 412 10.23 -16.17 -0.45
N ILE A 413 10.06 -17.38 -1.00
CA ILE A 413 8.75 -17.89 -1.45
C ILE A 413 7.83 -18.17 -0.25
N LYS A 414 8.33 -18.83 0.80
CA LYS A 414 7.61 -19.08 2.06
C LYS A 414 7.14 -17.76 2.69
N ALA A 415 8.03 -16.77 2.75
CA ALA A 415 7.72 -15.42 3.23
C ALA A 415 6.63 -14.73 2.38
N LEU A 416 6.69 -14.84 1.04
CA LEU A 416 5.67 -14.28 0.14
C LEU A 416 4.31 -14.97 0.26
N ILE A 417 4.29 -16.29 0.51
CA ILE A 417 3.05 -17.05 0.77
C ILE A 417 2.39 -16.57 2.07
N ALA A 418 3.15 -16.48 3.17
CA ALA A 418 2.66 -15.96 4.45
C ALA A 418 2.17 -14.50 4.32
N LEU A 419 2.92 -13.65 3.61
CA LEU A 419 2.52 -12.28 3.31
C LEU A 419 1.19 -12.16 2.54
N SER A 420 0.81 -13.21 1.79
CA SER A 420 -0.49 -13.28 1.13
C SER A 420 -1.63 -13.68 2.08
N GLN A 421 -1.33 -14.29 3.23
CA GLN A 421 -2.33 -14.75 4.22
C GLN A 421 -2.73 -13.63 5.19
N ASP A 422 -1.79 -12.74 5.53
CA ASP A 422 -1.98 -11.66 6.51
C ASP A 422 -2.74 -10.41 5.99
N LEU A 423 -3.27 -10.42 4.77
CA LEU A 423 -3.92 -9.25 4.14
C LEU A 423 -5.36 -9.02 4.65
N ASN A 424 -5.51 -8.64 5.92
CA ASN A 424 -6.81 -8.55 6.61
C ASN A 424 -7.22 -7.12 7.04
N SER A 425 -6.31 -6.16 7.07
CA SER A 425 -6.56 -4.76 7.47
C SER A 425 -5.85 -3.76 6.53
N PRO A 426 -6.34 -2.52 6.35
CA PRO A 426 -5.63 -1.48 5.59
C PRO A 426 -4.20 -1.19 6.08
N LYS A 427 -3.92 -1.36 7.39
CA LYS A 427 -2.56 -1.28 7.94
C LYS A 427 -1.67 -2.44 7.47
N ASP A 428 -2.26 -3.62 7.33
CA ASP A 428 -1.55 -4.82 6.89
C ASP A 428 -1.15 -4.69 5.42
N ILE A 429 -1.94 -4.01 4.59
CA ILE A 429 -1.57 -3.73 3.19
C ILE A 429 -0.27 -2.91 3.11
N THR A 430 -0.16 -1.80 3.85
CA THR A 430 1.01 -0.91 3.73
C THR A 430 2.26 -1.55 4.31
N HIS A 431 2.12 -2.31 5.40
CA HIS A 431 3.17 -3.18 5.95
C HIS A 431 3.56 -4.29 4.96
N ALA A 432 2.59 -4.93 4.31
CA ALA A 432 2.83 -5.98 3.33
C ALA A 432 3.48 -5.44 2.04
N GLU A 433 3.13 -4.24 1.59
CA GLU A 433 3.74 -3.61 0.42
C GLU A 433 5.21 -3.24 0.68
N LYS A 434 5.56 -2.86 1.92
CA LYS A 434 6.97 -2.73 2.36
C LYS A 434 7.70 -4.08 2.35
N LYS A 435 7.19 -5.10 3.04
CA LYS A 435 7.80 -6.45 3.08
C LYS A 435 7.89 -7.11 1.69
N PHE A 436 6.92 -6.89 0.82
CA PHE A 436 6.96 -7.34 -0.58
C PHE A 436 8.15 -6.73 -1.32
N ASN A 437 8.39 -5.42 -1.18
CA ASN A 437 9.52 -4.75 -1.81
C ASN A 437 10.87 -5.24 -1.27
N GLU A 438 10.95 -5.56 0.03
CA GLU A 438 12.13 -6.19 0.65
C GLU A 438 12.39 -7.60 0.05
N ILE A 439 11.36 -8.46 0.00
CA ILE A 439 11.43 -9.81 -0.59
C ILE A 439 11.83 -9.76 -2.07
N HIS A 440 11.20 -8.88 -2.86
CA HIS A 440 11.45 -8.72 -4.29
C HIS A 440 12.86 -8.15 -4.57
N THR A 441 13.40 -7.31 -3.68
CA THR A 441 14.77 -6.80 -3.77
C THR A 441 15.79 -7.91 -3.49
N GLN A 442 15.60 -8.69 -2.41
CA GLN A 442 16.45 -9.84 -2.10
C GLN A 442 16.42 -10.88 -3.22
N TRP A 443 15.24 -11.17 -3.79
CA TRP A 443 15.09 -12.07 -4.92
C TRP A 443 15.93 -11.64 -6.15
N LYS A 444 15.99 -10.33 -6.45
CA LYS A 444 16.81 -9.78 -7.53
C LYS A 444 18.31 -9.83 -7.27
N GLN A 445 18.74 -9.72 -6.01
CA GLN A 445 20.16 -9.76 -5.62
C GLN A 445 20.76 -11.17 -5.74
N LEU A 446 19.95 -12.22 -5.57
CA LEU A 446 20.38 -13.62 -5.70
C LEU A 446 20.55 -13.99 -7.19
N LYS A 447 21.78 -13.88 -7.71
CA LYS A 447 22.16 -14.26 -9.09
C LYS A 447 21.66 -15.67 -9.48
N SER A 448 21.37 -15.84 -10.77
CA SER A 448 20.81 -17.08 -11.32
C SER A 448 21.90 -18.07 -11.77
N ASN A 449 21.64 -19.37 -11.59
CA ASN A 449 22.34 -20.45 -12.28
C ASN A 449 21.30 -21.48 -12.76
N LEU A 450 21.34 -21.87 -14.04
CA LEU A 450 20.11 -21.94 -14.85
C LEU A 450 19.02 -22.92 -14.39
N ASP A 451 19.32 -24.20 -14.12
CA ASP A 451 18.29 -25.25 -13.99
C ASP A 451 17.39 -25.11 -12.75
N VAL A 452 17.95 -25.24 -11.54
CA VAL A 452 17.18 -25.15 -10.28
C VAL A 452 16.46 -23.79 -10.16
N ASN A 453 17.02 -22.75 -10.78
CA ASN A 453 16.40 -21.42 -10.84
C ASN A 453 15.04 -21.43 -11.53
N TYR A 454 14.86 -22.23 -12.59
CA TYR A 454 13.68 -22.18 -13.44
C TYR A 454 12.42 -22.60 -12.68
N TYR A 455 12.48 -23.69 -11.91
CA TYR A 455 11.35 -24.14 -11.08
C TYR A 455 11.01 -23.11 -9.99
N LEU A 456 12.00 -22.70 -9.19
CA LEU A 456 11.78 -21.74 -8.10
C LEU A 456 11.25 -20.39 -8.63
N HIS A 457 11.73 -19.93 -9.79
CA HIS A 457 11.23 -18.71 -10.43
C HIS A 457 9.80 -18.85 -10.98
N LYS A 458 9.41 -20.04 -11.47
CA LYS A 458 8.02 -20.34 -11.86
C LYS A 458 7.08 -20.31 -10.65
N VAL A 459 7.51 -20.89 -9.52
CA VAL A 459 6.75 -20.84 -8.25
C VAL A 459 6.67 -19.41 -7.72
N PHE A 460 7.78 -18.67 -7.64
CA PHE A 460 7.80 -17.27 -7.20
C PHE A 460 6.85 -16.39 -8.04
N LYS A 461 6.84 -16.55 -9.38
CA LYS A 461 5.88 -15.84 -10.25
C LYS A 461 4.42 -16.20 -9.98
N LYS A 462 4.11 -17.47 -9.66
CA LYS A 462 2.75 -17.89 -9.26
C LYS A 462 2.32 -17.21 -7.96
N GLU A 463 3.15 -17.28 -6.91
CA GLU A 463 2.77 -16.71 -5.61
C GLU A 463 2.77 -15.17 -5.61
N LEU A 464 3.64 -14.53 -6.40
CA LEU A 464 3.59 -13.09 -6.65
C LEU A 464 2.28 -12.67 -7.34
N SER A 465 1.80 -13.48 -8.30
CA SER A 465 0.50 -13.25 -8.95
C SER A 465 -0.67 -13.45 -7.96
N HIS A 466 -0.57 -14.43 -7.05
CA HIS A 466 -1.56 -14.67 -5.99
C HIS A 466 -1.62 -13.51 -4.99
N PHE A 467 -0.47 -13.03 -4.53
CA PHE A 467 -0.36 -11.86 -3.65
C PHE A 467 -1.03 -10.62 -4.25
N PHE A 468 -0.69 -10.26 -5.49
CA PHE A 468 -1.32 -9.11 -6.15
C PHE A 468 -2.81 -9.30 -6.41
N THR A 469 -3.27 -10.53 -6.69
CA THR A 469 -4.70 -10.84 -6.86
C THR A 469 -5.47 -10.65 -5.55
N LYS A 470 -4.97 -11.19 -4.43
CA LYS A 470 -5.55 -10.96 -3.09
C LYS A 470 -5.55 -9.48 -2.72
N ARG A 471 -4.43 -8.78 -2.89
CA ARG A 471 -4.33 -7.34 -2.59
C ARG A 471 -5.34 -6.51 -3.39
N LYS A 472 -5.50 -6.79 -4.68
CA LYS A 472 -6.49 -6.13 -5.54
C LYS A 472 -7.92 -6.42 -5.07
N LYS A 473 -8.22 -7.66 -4.67
CA LYS A 473 -9.52 -8.05 -4.11
C LYS A 473 -9.83 -7.29 -2.82
N PHE A 474 -8.93 -7.34 -1.83
CA PHE A 474 -9.11 -6.64 -0.55
C PHE A 474 -9.29 -5.12 -0.74
N LEU A 475 -8.46 -4.49 -1.58
CA LEU A 475 -8.59 -3.05 -1.87
C LEU A 475 -9.95 -2.71 -2.50
N ALA A 476 -10.48 -3.55 -3.38
CA ALA A 476 -11.80 -3.36 -3.97
C ALA A 476 -12.92 -3.50 -2.93
N GLU A 477 -12.86 -4.53 -2.08
CA GLU A 477 -13.83 -4.79 -1.02
C GLU A 477 -13.84 -3.69 0.05
N PHE A 478 -12.66 -3.29 0.55
CA PHE A 478 -12.52 -2.17 1.48
C PHE A 478 -13.02 -0.84 0.89
N THR A 479 -12.71 -0.56 -0.38
CA THR A 479 -13.18 0.66 -1.06
C THR A 479 -14.70 0.64 -1.29
N ALA A 480 -15.30 -0.54 -1.52
CA ALA A 480 -16.75 -0.68 -1.65
C ALA A 480 -17.46 -0.41 -0.32
N GLU A 481 -16.98 -1.00 0.78
CA GLU A 481 -17.58 -0.78 2.11
C GLU A 481 -17.40 0.67 2.58
N GLN A 482 -16.24 1.29 2.34
CA GLN A 482 -16.06 2.73 2.60
C GLN A 482 -17.02 3.62 1.80
N LYS A 483 -17.28 3.31 0.51
CA LYS A 483 -18.29 4.04 -0.28
C LYS A 483 -19.70 3.87 0.26
N LYS A 484 -20.05 2.67 0.76
CA LYS A 484 -21.33 2.35 1.41
C LYS A 484 -21.49 3.05 2.76
N GLU A 485 -20.42 3.14 3.56
CA GLU A 485 -20.39 3.94 4.79
C GLU A 485 -20.61 5.43 4.50
N ASN A 486 -19.95 5.97 3.47
CA ASN A 486 -20.11 7.37 3.04
C ASN A 486 -21.49 7.67 2.46
N LEU A 487 -22.11 6.72 1.74
CA LEU A 487 -23.51 6.81 1.29
C LEU A 487 -24.44 7.01 2.50
N ASN A 488 -24.30 6.17 3.53
CA ASN A 488 -25.09 6.26 4.76
C ASN A 488 -24.83 7.58 5.53
N LYS A 489 -23.59 8.08 5.59
CA LYS A 489 -23.27 9.40 6.15
C LYS A 489 -23.96 10.53 5.36
N LYS A 490 -23.96 10.46 4.03
CA LYS A 490 -24.59 11.47 3.16
C LYS A 490 -26.11 11.52 3.31
N ARG A 491 -26.81 10.38 3.42
CA ARG A 491 -28.25 10.36 3.77
C ARG A 491 -28.54 11.10 5.08
N LYS A 492 -27.79 10.80 6.14
CA LYS A 492 -27.95 11.45 7.46
C LYS A 492 -27.73 12.96 7.43
N LEU A 493 -26.88 13.46 6.53
CA LEU A 493 -26.70 14.91 6.34
C LEU A 493 -27.90 15.57 5.62
N ILE A 494 -28.61 14.84 4.75
CA ILE A 494 -29.84 15.31 4.09
C ILE A 494 -30.99 15.34 5.11
N GLU A 495 -31.17 14.26 5.88
CA GLU A 495 -32.11 14.16 7.01
C GLU A 495 -31.93 15.37 7.95
N GLN A 496 -30.70 15.66 8.38
CA GLN A 496 -30.38 16.79 9.27
C GLN A 496 -30.65 18.18 8.66
N ILE A 497 -30.62 18.36 7.33
CA ILE A 497 -31.04 19.64 6.71
C ILE A 497 -32.55 19.78 6.70
N ASN A 498 -33.27 18.69 6.40
CA ASN A 498 -34.74 18.68 6.43
C ASN A 498 -35.26 19.00 7.84
N ASP A 499 -34.67 18.40 8.88
CA ASP A 499 -35.01 18.66 10.28
C ASP A 499 -34.70 20.11 10.71
N LEU A 500 -33.62 20.73 10.19
CA LEU A 500 -33.34 22.15 10.43
C LEU A 500 -34.38 23.08 9.80
N SER A 501 -34.98 22.68 8.67
CA SER A 501 -36.02 23.45 7.99
C SER A 501 -37.31 23.51 8.80
N THR A 502 -37.71 22.40 9.43
CA THR A 502 -38.93 22.29 10.24
C THR A 502 -38.76 22.86 11.65
N THR A 503 -37.63 22.60 12.32
CA THR A 503 -37.48 22.76 13.77
C THR A 503 -37.26 24.22 14.22
N SER A 504 -36.78 25.12 13.35
CA SER A 504 -36.48 26.50 13.75
C SER A 504 -36.90 27.57 12.74
N HIS A 505 -37.39 28.68 13.28
CA HIS A 505 -37.85 29.85 12.52
C HIS A 505 -36.89 31.05 12.67
N ALA A 506 -35.86 30.95 13.52
CA ALA A 506 -34.88 32.02 13.75
C ALA A 506 -33.66 31.85 12.82
N TRP A 507 -33.65 32.57 11.69
CA TRP A 507 -32.62 32.45 10.65
C TRP A 507 -31.18 32.59 11.17
N SER A 508 -30.96 33.45 12.17
CA SER A 508 -29.67 33.65 12.84
C SER A 508 -29.10 32.39 13.51
N LYS A 509 -29.96 31.44 13.90
CA LYS A 509 -29.55 30.13 14.45
C LYS A 509 -29.43 29.05 13.36
N VAL A 510 -30.31 29.09 12.36
CA VAL A 510 -30.37 28.10 11.27
C VAL A 510 -29.17 28.22 10.31
N LYS A 511 -28.84 29.43 9.84
CA LYS A 511 -27.78 29.63 8.82
C LYS A 511 -26.41 29.05 9.25
N PRO A 512 -25.91 29.26 10.49
CA PRO A 512 -24.66 28.62 10.95
C PRO A 512 -24.72 27.09 11.00
N GLN A 513 -25.88 26.49 11.27
CA GLN A 513 -26.04 25.04 11.33
C GLN A 513 -26.08 24.43 9.92
N ALA A 514 -26.84 25.02 8.99
CA ALA A 514 -26.86 24.61 7.59
C ALA A 514 -25.46 24.67 6.94
N LEU A 515 -24.69 25.74 7.21
CA LEU A 515 -23.30 25.88 6.73
C LEU A 515 -22.36 24.82 7.33
N LYS A 516 -22.56 24.38 8.58
CA LYS A 516 -21.82 23.24 9.16
C LYS A 516 -22.15 21.92 8.44
N LEU A 517 -23.40 21.68 8.09
CA LEU A 517 -23.79 20.47 7.33
C LEU A 517 -23.22 20.48 5.91
N MET A 518 -23.22 21.64 5.22
CA MET A 518 -22.52 21.84 3.94
C MET A 518 -21.01 21.54 4.03
N HIS A 519 -20.35 21.94 5.13
CA HIS A 519 -18.95 21.61 5.36
C HIS A 519 -18.73 20.11 5.64
N LEU A 520 -19.59 19.47 6.43
CA LEU A 520 -19.52 18.02 6.69
C LEU A 520 -19.80 17.20 5.43
N TRP A 521 -20.69 17.67 4.55
CA TRP A 521 -20.94 17.09 3.24
C TRP A 521 -19.68 17.12 2.36
N LYS A 522 -19.05 18.30 2.21
CA LYS A 522 -17.81 18.47 1.44
C LYS A 522 -16.64 17.68 2.03
N LYS A 523 -16.60 17.48 3.35
CA LYS A 523 -15.60 16.63 4.04
C LYS A 523 -15.89 15.12 3.90
N THR A 524 -17.10 14.72 3.52
CA THR A 524 -17.48 13.31 3.36
C THR A 524 -17.13 12.82 1.96
N SER A 525 -16.18 11.89 1.89
CA SER A 525 -15.68 11.27 0.65
C SER A 525 -16.80 10.69 -0.24
N PRO A 526 -16.54 10.44 -1.55
CA PRO A 526 -17.57 9.99 -2.47
C PRO A 526 -18.30 8.71 -2.04
N ALA A 527 -19.61 8.68 -2.32
CA ALA A 527 -20.44 7.48 -2.32
C ALA A 527 -20.23 6.71 -3.66
N PRO A 528 -20.93 5.58 -3.94
CA PRO A 528 -20.87 4.97 -5.26
C PRO A 528 -21.50 5.90 -6.33
N LYS A 529 -21.08 5.75 -7.60
CA LYS A 529 -21.30 6.80 -8.62
C LYS A 529 -22.77 7.01 -9.03
N LYS A 530 -23.69 6.05 -8.83
CA LYS A 530 -25.11 6.23 -9.17
C LYS A 530 -25.80 7.11 -8.13
N GLU A 531 -25.67 6.72 -6.88
CA GLU A 531 -26.31 7.30 -5.71
C GLU A 531 -25.69 8.65 -5.34
N SER A 532 -24.41 8.89 -5.66
CA SER A 532 -23.75 10.16 -5.34
C SER A 532 -24.24 11.36 -6.15
N VAL A 533 -24.97 11.15 -7.26
CA VAL A 533 -25.63 12.23 -8.03
C VAL A 533 -26.97 12.56 -7.39
N GLU A 534 -27.84 11.55 -7.25
CA GLU A 534 -29.16 11.65 -6.63
C GLU A 534 -29.10 12.28 -5.22
N LEU A 535 -28.17 11.82 -4.37
CA LEU A 535 -27.99 12.37 -3.03
C LEU A 535 -27.52 13.83 -3.06
N TRP A 536 -26.78 14.27 -4.09
CA TRP A 536 -26.37 15.67 -4.23
C TRP A 536 -27.53 16.55 -4.65
N GLU A 537 -28.37 16.09 -5.58
CA GLU A 537 -29.59 16.79 -6.00
C GLU A 537 -30.57 16.95 -4.82
N GLN A 538 -30.79 15.89 -4.05
CA GLN A 538 -31.58 15.92 -2.80
C GLN A 538 -30.99 16.90 -1.78
N PHE A 539 -29.66 16.87 -1.56
CA PHE A 539 -28.97 17.78 -0.63
C PHE A 539 -29.05 19.24 -1.07
N GLN A 540 -28.87 19.54 -2.36
CA GLN A 540 -29.03 20.91 -2.90
C GLN A 540 -30.47 21.38 -2.78
N THR A 541 -31.46 20.53 -3.08
CA THR A 541 -32.89 20.88 -3.01
C THR A 541 -33.27 21.27 -1.57
N ALA A 542 -32.94 20.41 -0.60
CA ALA A 542 -33.18 20.67 0.83
C ALA A 542 -32.47 21.94 1.33
N PHE A 543 -31.25 22.21 0.84
CA PHE A 543 -30.50 23.42 1.19
C PHE A 543 -31.09 24.69 0.55
N ASN A 544 -31.54 24.63 -0.71
CA ASN A 544 -32.13 25.77 -1.43
C ASN A 544 -33.46 26.19 -0.80
N THR A 545 -34.39 25.26 -0.56
CA THR A 545 -35.70 25.54 0.06
C THR A 545 -35.57 26.20 1.44
N LEU A 546 -34.54 25.84 2.20
CA LEU A 546 -34.22 26.45 3.49
C LEU A 546 -33.75 27.92 3.37
N PHE A 547 -33.09 28.31 2.26
CA PHE A 547 -32.70 29.69 1.97
C PHE A 547 -33.82 30.51 1.30
N GLU A 548 -34.61 29.90 0.42
CA GLU A 548 -35.78 30.49 -0.24
C GLU A 548 -36.82 30.97 0.79
N ARG A 549 -37.17 30.12 1.78
CA ARG A 549 -38.09 30.47 2.89
C ARG A 549 -37.61 31.69 3.68
N ASN A 550 -36.29 31.90 3.80
CA ASN A 550 -35.75 33.10 4.41
C ASN A 550 -35.87 34.33 3.49
N HIS A 551 -35.63 34.19 2.18
CA HIS A 551 -35.77 35.30 1.24
C HIS A 551 -37.21 35.84 1.24
N GLU A 552 -38.21 34.96 1.13
CA GLU A 552 -39.63 35.30 1.26
C GLU A 552 -39.97 36.03 2.57
N GLY A 553 -39.40 35.58 3.69
CA GLY A 553 -39.60 36.22 4.99
C GLY A 553 -39.07 37.66 5.04
N ASN A 554 -37.91 37.93 4.43
CA ASN A 554 -37.33 39.27 4.37
C ASN A 554 -38.10 40.20 3.40
N THR A 555 -38.59 39.68 2.27
CA THR A 555 -39.46 40.42 1.35
C THR A 555 -40.81 40.79 1.99
N ASN A 556 -41.37 39.89 2.81
CA ASN A 556 -42.57 40.19 3.59
C ASN A 556 -42.34 41.23 4.71
N ASN A 557 -41.14 41.28 5.30
CA ASN A 557 -40.78 42.36 6.24
C ASN A 557 -40.62 43.71 5.52
N LEU A 558 -40.04 43.71 4.32
CA LEU A 558 -39.84 44.90 3.49
C LEU A 558 -41.17 45.61 3.18
N ILE A 559 -42.14 44.87 2.63
CA ILE A 559 -43.46 45.41 2.24
C ILE A 559 -44.17 46.04 3.45
N LYS A 560 -44.08 45.40 4.63
CA LYS A 560 -44.67 45.92 5.87
C LYS A 560 -43.99 47.22 6.33
N LYS A 561 -42.65 47.29 6.29
CA LYS A 561 -41.89 48.50 6.66
C LYS A 561 -42.12 49.65 5.67
N GLN A 562 -42.12 49.39 4.35
CA GLN A 562 -42.47 50.39 3.34
C GLN A 562 -43.86 51.01 3.59
N LYS A 563 -44.86 50.20 3.96
CA LYS A 563 -46.20 50.68 4.28
C LYS A 563 -46.24 51.58 5.53
N LEU A 564 -45.47 51.26 6.58
CA LEU A 564 -45.39 52.11 7.77
C LEU A 564 -44.60 53.41 7.52
N LEU A 565 -43.57 53.37 6.68
CA LEU A 565 -42.81 54.56 6.27
C LEU A 565 -43.69 55.53 5.48
N ALA A 566 -44.46 55.05 4.52
CA ALA A 566 -45.47 55.86 3.82
C ALA A 566 -46.50 56.47 4.79
N SER A 567 -46.98 55.67 5.75
CA SER A 567 -47.93 56.13 6.77
C SER A 567 -47.35 57.23 7.69
N LEU A 568 -46.05 57.18 7.99
CA LEU A 568 -45.35 58.24 8.74
C LEU A 568 -45.25 59.54 7.92
N ILE A 569 -44.89 59.42 6.63
CA ILE A 569 -44.78 60.57 5.71
C ILE A 569 -46.13 61.29 5.58
N ASP A 570 -47.22 60.56 5.37
CA ASP A 570 -48.57 61.14 5.24
C ASP A 570 -49.06 61.84 6.51
N ILE A 571 -48.64 61.38 7.70
CA ILE A 571 -48.97 62.04 8.98
C ILE A 571 -48.19 63.33 9.19
N LEU A 572 -46.93 63.39 8.74
CA LEU A 572 -46.08 64.58 8.87
C LEU A 572 -46.44 65.68 7.85
N LYS A 573 -46.81 65.28 6.64
CA LYS A 573 -47.07 66.15 5.47
C LYS A 573 -48.00 67.35 5.69
N PRO A 574 -49.18 67.23 6.36
CA PRO A 574 -50.10 68.36 6.53
C PRO A 574 -49.72 69.32 7.67
N LEU A 575 -48.70 69.01 8.48
CA LEU A 575 -48.31 69.80 9.66
C LEU A 575 -46.90 70.36 9.57
N TYR A 576 -45.98 69.65 8.90
CA TYR A 576 -44.57 70.01 8.78
C TYR A 576 -44.05 69.73 7.36
N PRO A 577 -44.48 70.50 6.33
CA PRO A 577 -43.98 70.32 4.96
C PRO A 577 -42.45 70.46 4.88
N GLU A 578 -41.86 71.39 5.64
CA GLU A 578 -40.40 71.60 5.72
C GLU A 578 -39.63 70.38 6.26
N VAL A 579 -40.26 69.53 7.11
CA VAL A 579 -39.64 68.29 7.63
C VAL A 579 -39.49 67.23 6.53
N LEU A 580 -40.30 67.30 5.47
CA LEU A 580 -40.24 66.39 4.32
C LEU A 580 -39.29 66.88 3.20
N GLU A 581 -38.68 68.06 3.32
CA GLU A 581 -37.77 68.54 2.29
C GLU A 581 -36.46 67.74 2.24
N PRO A 582 -35.96 67.40 1.03
CA PRO A 582 -34.70 66.71 0.87
C PRO A 582 -33.53 67.67 1.13
N THR A 583 -32.88 67.49 2.27
CA THR A 583 -31.57 68.10 2.57
C THR A 583 -30.57 67.84 1.44
N PRO A 584 -29.75 68.83 1.01
CA PRO A 584 -28.89 68.73 -0.18
C PRO A 584 -27.63 67.86 0.02
N SER A 585 -27.81 66.63 0.48
CA SER A 585 -26.75 65.65 0.79
C SER A 585 -27.17 64.22 0.41
N SER A 586 -27.88 64.07 -0.72
CA SER A 586 -28.29 62.77 -1.28
C SER A 586 -28.36 62.81 -2.81
N LYS A 587 -27.23 63.14 -3.44
CA LYS A 587 -26.97 62.94 -4.87
C LYS A 587 -25.59 62.28 -5.06
N GLU A 588 -25.55 60.96 -4.90
CA GLU A 588 -24.55 60.12 -5.56
C GLU A 588 -25.27 58.99 -6.30
N GLU A 589 -24.60 58.43 -7.30
CA GLU A 589 -25.25 57.91 -8.50
C GLU A 589 -25.23 56.37 -8.56
N ILE A 590 -26.30 55.78 -9.11
CA ILE A 590 -26.47 54.32 -9.14
C ILE A 590 -25.59 53.73 -10.26
N THR A 591 -24.48 53.11 -9.88
CA THR A 591 -23.66 52.27 -10.78
C THR A 591 -23.71 50.81 -10.32
N SER A 592 -24.12 49.93 -11.24
CA SER A 592 -24.41 48.52 -10.93
C SER A 592 -23.15 47.68 -10.68
N PRO A 593 -23.16 46.71 -9.74
CA PRO A 593 -22.14 45.68 -9.67
C PRO A 593 -22.30 44.66 -10.83
N PRO A 594 -21.21 44.04 -11.32
CA PRO A 594 -21.26 43.05 -12.38
C PRO A 594 -21.82 41.69 -11.90
N PRO A 595 -22.23 40.78 -12.82
CA PRO A 595 -22.87 39.50 -12.47
C PRO A 595 -21.95 38.55 -11.68
N GLN A 596 -22.52 37.85 -10.71
CA GLN A 596 -21.83 36.72 -10.05
C GLN A 596 -21.93 35.46 -10.92
N GLU A 597 -20.79 34.83 -11.21
CA GLU A 597 -20.74 33.58 -11.99
C GLU A 597 -21.28 32.39 -11.20
N LYS A 598 -21.82 31.39 -11.93
CA LYS A 598 -22.29 30.14 -11.34
C LYS A 598 -21.11 29.27 -10.88
N PRO A 599 -21.18 28.63 -9.70
CA PRO A 599 -20.15 27.68 -9.27
C PRO A 599 -20.23 26.39 -10.11
N THR A 600 -19.26 26.18 -10.99
CA THR A 600 -19.01 24.92 -11.70
C THR A 600 -18.36 23.86 -10.80
N PRO A 601 -18.46 22.56 -11.13
CA PRO A 601 -18.00 21.47 -10.25
C PRO A 601 -16.47 21.29 -10.26
N PRO A 602 -15.88 20.78 -9.15
CA PRO A 602 -14.44 20.51 -9.06
C PRO A 602 -14.03 19.21 -9.79
N PRO A 603 -12.83 19.15 -10.41
CA PRO A 603 -12.32 17.95 -11.09
C PRO A 603 -11.72 16.90 -10.13
N GLU A 604 -11.68 15.62 -10.55
CA GLU A 604 -10.97 14.53 -9.85
C GLU A 604 -9.43 14.63 -10.07
N PRO A 605 -8.58 14.34 -9.07
CA PRO A 605 -7.11 14.45 -9.20
C PRO A 605 -6.39 13.11 -9.44
N THR A 606 -5.39 13.10 -10.33
CA THR A 606 -4.35 12.04 -10.48
C THR A 606 -3.09 12.60 -11.23
N PRO A 607 -1.90 11.98 -11.18
CA PRO A 607 -0.71 12.71 -10.66
C PRO A 607 0.60 12.59 -11.46
N SER A 608 1.65 13.35 -11.08
CA SER A 608 3.06 12.90 -11.19
C SER A 608 4.05 13.68 -10.29
N SER A 609 5.18 13.01 -9.98
CA SER A 609 6.56 13.49 -9.65
C SER A 609 6.77 14.96 -9.18
N LYS A 610 7.28 15.23 -7.95
CA LYS A 610 8.65 15.00 -7.39
C LYS A 610 9.73 15.98 -7.86
N GLU A 611 10.35 16.72 -6.92
CA GLU A 611 11.70 16.43 -6.39
C GLU A 611 12.01 17.23 -5.10
N GLU A 612 13.10 16.88 -4.42
CA GLU A 612 13.64 17.50 -3.18
C GLU A 612 14.94 18.30 -3.55
N ASN A 613 15.69 19.05 -2.72
CA ASN A 613 16.00 18.89 -1.28
C ASN A 613 16.77 20.12 -0.69
N THR A 614 17.01 20.10 0.63
CA THR A 614 18.02 20.83 1.45
C THR A 614 17.72 22.26 1.99
N SER A 615 18.38 22.57 3.13
CA SER A 615 18.23 23.71 4.07
C SER A 615 19.48 23.72 5.00
N PRO A 616 19.62 24.51 6.11
CA PRO A 616 18.85 25.65 6.65
C PRO A 616 19.76 26.93 6.72
N PRO A 617 20.22 27.60 7.83
CA PRO A 617 20.04 27.46 9.28
C PRO A 617 19.11 28.55 9.95
N PRO A 618 19.50 29.55 10.82
CA PRO A 618 18.71 29.71 12.05
C PRO A 618 18.24 31.12 12.52
N GLN A 619 16.99 31.14 13.01
CA GLN A 619 16.48 31.71 14.29
C GLN A 619 16.95 33.07 14.85
N GLU A 620 15.96 33.89 15.26
CA GLU A 620 15.83 34.31 16.68
C GLU A 620 14.36 34.62 17.07
N LYS A 621 14.08 35.10 18.31
CA LYS A 621 12.72 35.14 18.94
C LYS A 621 12.42 36.48 19.64
N SER A 622 11.13 36.89 19.71
CA SER A 622 10.38 37.24 20.96
C SER A 622 9.08 38.06 20.73
N THR A 623 8.32 38.34 21.80
CA THR A 623 6.89 38.73 21.89
C THR A 623 6.65 39.76 23.04
N PRO A 624 5.46 40.39 23.25
CA PRO A 624 4.37 40.84 22.33
C PRO A 624 3.90 42.33 22.65
N PRO A 625 2.61 42.78 22.91
CA PRO A 625 2.17 44.18 22.64
C PRO A 625 1.70 45.00 23.89
N PRO A 626 1.21 46.26 23.74
CA PRO A 626 -0.25 46.53 23.91
C PRO A 626 -0.83 47.68 23.02
N GLU A 627 -1.93 48.33 23.45
CA GLU A 627 -2.93 49.08 22.63
C GLU A 627 -3.09 50.61 23.03
N PRO A 628 -4.16 51.42 22.76
CA PRO A 628 -4.01 52.79 22.22
C PRO A 628 -4.67 53.97 23.01
N THR A 629 -4.52 55.22 22.54
CA THR A 629 -5.33 56.44 22.89
C THR A 629 -4.83 57.68 22.07
N PRO A 630 -5.44 58.89 22.10
CA PRO A 630 -6.80 59.31 21.71
C PRO A 630 -6.82 60.45 20.63
N PRO A 631 -7.99 60.87 20.08
CA PRO A 631 -8.08 61.91 19.02
C PRO A 631 -8.20 63.37 19.52
N SER A 632 -8.03 64.35 18.62
CA SER A 632 -8.11 65.81 18.86
C SER A 632 -9.37 66.48 18.25
N LYS A 633 -9.54 67.80 18.45
CA LYS A 633 -10.77 68.59 18.21
C LYS A 633 -10.61 69.63 17.09
N GLU A 634 -11.72 69.90 16.39
CA GLU A 634 -12.12 71.16 15.73
C GLU A 634 -13.67 71.13 15.74
N GLU A 635 -14.42 72.03 16.37
CA GLU A 635 -14.60 73.49 16.22
C GLU A 635 -15.71 73.84 15.19
N ILE A 636 -16.64 74.73 15.57
CA ILE A 636 -17.94 74.94 14.90
C ILE A 636 -18.27 76.44 14.87
N THR A 637 -18.68 76.96 13.71
CA THR A 637 -19.19 78.34 13.55
C THR A 637 -20.46 78.37 12.70
N SER A 638 -21.50 79.07 13.15
CA SER A 638 -22.81 79.17 12.47
C SER A 638 -23.28 80.63 12.32
N PRO A 639 -23.82 81.03 11.15
CA PRO A 639 -24.53 82.31 10.98
C PRO A 639 -26.05 82.18 11.29
N PRO A 640 -26.78 83.30 11.53
CA PRO A 640 -28.15 83.28 12.07
C PRO A 640 -29.28 83.40 11.02
N PRO A 641 -30.51 82.91 11.32
CA PRO A 641 -31.71 83.10 10.49
C PRO A 641 -32.52 84.36 10.86
N GLN A 642 -33.41 84.79 9.94
CA GLN A 642 -34.33 85.93 10.10
C GLN A 642 -35.74 85.50 10.59
N GLU A 643 -36.52 86.45 11.12
CA GLU A 643 -37.87 86.23 11.68
C GLU A 643 -39.00 86.34 10.64
N LYS A 644 -40.12 85.60 10.81
CA LYS A 644 -41.43 85.96 10.22
C LYS A 644 -42.67 85.32 10.89
N SER A 645 -43.63 86.18 11.24
CA SER A 645 -45.10 85.98 11.35
C SER A 645 -45.72 84.68 11.90
N THR A 646 -46.04 84.70 13.19
CA THR A 646 -47.38 84.45 13.79
C THR A 646 -48.48 83.70 13.01
N GLN A 647 -49.02 82.62 13.61
CA GLN A 647 -50.43 82.21 13.46
C GLN A 647 -51.01 81.76 14.83
N THR A 648 -52.31 81.40 14.91
CA THR A 648 -53.14 81.48 16.14
C THR A 648 -53.66 80.12 16.69
N PRO A 649 -54.20 80.04 17.94
CA PRO A 649 -54.24 78.81 18.79
C PRO A 649 -55.07 77.57 18.39
N THR A 650 -55.20 77.20 17.11
CA THR A 650 -55.92 75.98 16.69
C THR A 650 -55.05 74.71 16.78
N ASP A 651 -53.73 74.83 16.62
CA ASP A 651 -52.85 73.69 16.34
C ASP A 651 -52.66 72.69 17.47
N PHE A 652 -52.73 73.13 18.73
CA PHE A 652 -52.24 72.33 19.87
C PHE A 652 -53.00 71.01 20.09
N LYS A 653 -54.26 70.92 19.62
CA LYS A 653 -55.04 69.67 19.67
C LYS A 653 -54.62 68.68 18.57
N HIS A 654 -54.32 69.16 17.37
CA HIS A 654 -53.80 68.33 16.28
C HIS A 654 -52.39 67.83 16.58
N LEU A 655 -51.56 68.68 17.20
CA LEU A 655 -50.22 68.35 17.65
C LEU A 655 -50.16 67.07 18.51
N ILE A 656 -50.98 67.03 19.58
CA ILE A 656 -51.03 65.90 20.52
C ILE A 656 -51.52 64.63 19.83
N GLN A 657 -52.52 64.74 18.94
CA GLN A 657 -53.03 63.58 18.19
C GLN A 657 -51.98 63.00 17.23
N THR A 658 -51.18 63.87 16.59
CA THR A 658 -50.08 63.47 15.70
C THR A 658 -48.98 62.75 16.46
N MET A 659 -48.59 63.22 17.66
CA MET A 659 -47.62 62.53 18.51
C MET A 659 -48.09 61.10 18.87
N GLN A 660 -49.34 60.95 19.32
CA GLN A 660 -49.91 59.64 19.65
C GLN A 660 -49.95 58.68 18.45
N ASN A 661 -50.20 59.19 17.24
CA ASN A 661 -50.20 58.39 16.02
C ASN A 661 -48.77 57.95 15.63
N ILE A 662 -47.78 58.83 15.83
CA ILE A 662 -46.36 58.57 15.56
C ILE A 662 -45.79 57.53 16.54
N ASP A 663 -46.10 57.61 17.83
CA ASP A 663 -45.69 56.62 18.83
C ASP A 663 -46.25 55.22 18.51
N LYS A 664 -47.49 55.17 18.02
CA LYS A 664 -48.11 53.93 17.55
C LYS A 664 -47.38 53.35 16.33
N LEU A 665 -47.02 54.16 15.34
CA LEU A 665 -46.24 53.69 14.18
C LEU A 665 -44.85 53.18 14.59
N GLN A 666 -44.17 53.83 15.53
CA GLN A 666 -42.90 53.33 16.08
C GLN A 666 -43.05 51.97 16.78
N TYR A 667 -44.16 51.75 17.50
CA TYR A 667 -44.46 50.45 18.10
C TYR A 667 -44.69 49.37 17.04
N GLU A 668 -45.51 49.64 16.02
CA GLU A 668 -45.79 48.69 14.93
C GLU A 668 -44.51 48.38 14.11
N TRP A 669 -43.65 49.39 13.87
CA TRP A 669 -42.36 49.23 13.21
C TRP A 669 -41.46 48.21 13.93
N LYS A 670 -41.41 48.30 15.26
CA LYS A 670 -40.58 47.45 16.13
C LYS A 670 -41.03 45.98 16.15
N GLN A 671 -42.26 45.67 15.75
CA GLN A 671 -42.76 44.29 15.64
C GLN A 671 -42.36 43.61 14.31
N ILE A 672 -41.85 44.36 13.33
CA ILE A 672 -41.45 43.82 12.02
C ILE A 672 -39.96 43.47 12.04
N GLY A 673 -39.64 42.24 11.62
CA GLY A 673 -38.26 41.75 11.55
C GLY A 673 -37.36 42.56 10.60
N PRO A 674 -36.04 42.29 10.60
CA PRO A 674 -35.10 42.95 9.70
C PRO A 674 -35.45 42.71 8.22
N VAL A 675 -34.98 43.60 7.35
CA VAL A 675 -35.08 43.51 5.89
C VAL A 675 -33.76 43.00 5.27
N SER A 676 -33.75 42.73 3.95
CA SER A 676 -32.48 42.51 3.22
C SER A 676 -31.58 43.74 3.36
N GLN A 677 -30.25 43.52 3.38
CA GLN A 677 -29.28 44.59 3.58
C GLN A 677 -29.34 45.65 2.46
N GLU A 678 -29.73 45.25 1.26
CA GLU A 678 -29.99 46.11 0.08
C GLU A 678 -31.12 47.13 0.30
N HIS A 679 -31.95 46.92 1.32
CA HIS A 679 -33.12 47.75 1.64
C HIS A 679 -33.04 48.38 3.03
N LYS A 680 -31.86 48.37 3.66
CA LYS A 680 -31.64 48.96 4.98
C LYS A 680 -31.85 50.49 4.99
N THR A 681 -31.78 51.15 3.84
CA THR A 681 -32.16 52.57 3.66
C THR A 681 -33.52 52.89 4.29
N ILE A 682 -34.53 52.05 4.04
CA ILE A 682 -35.90 52.20 4.59
C ILE A 682 -35.93 52.20 6.14
N GLU A 683 -34.95 51.55 6.80
CA GLU A 683 -34.79 51.66 8.25
C GLU A 683 -34.12 52.97 8.68
N ASN A 684 -33.18 53.51 7.90
CA ASN A 684 -32.58 54.81 8.16
C ASN A 684 -33.61 55.95 7.96
N ASP A 685 -34.34 55.92 6.85
CA ASP A 685 -35.31 56.94 6.43
C ASP A 685 -36.41 57.15 7.48
N PHE A 686 -36.94 56.05 8.03
CA PHE A 686 -37.93 56.08 9.11
C PHE A 686 -37.39 56.76 10.37
N HIS A 687 -36.17 56.41 10.80
CA HIS A 687 -35.58 57.01 12.00
C HIS A 687 -35.19 58.49 11.81
N ASP A 688 -34.75 58.90 10.61
CA ASP A 688 -34.42 60.31 10.35
C ASP A 688 -35.67 61.19 10.33
N LEU A 689 -36.78 60.75 9.74
CA LEU A 689 -38.07 61.46 9.82
C LEU A 689 -38.55 61.66 11.27
N ILE A 690 -38.47 60.62 12.11
CA ILE A 690 -38.80 60.71 13.54
C ILE A 690 -37.86 61.70 14.25
N LYS A 691 -36.57 61.69 13.93
CA LYS A 691 -35.57 62.61 14.50
C LYS A 691 -35.86 64.06 14.11
N ARG A 692 -36.09 64.35 12.82
CA ARG A 692 -36.43 65.68 12.30
C ARG A 692 -37.69 66.25 12.97
N PHE A 693 -38.75 65.45 13.06
CA PHE A 693 -39.99 65.83 13.74
C PHE A 693 -39.73 66.26 15.19
N ASN A 694 -39.01 65.44 15.96
CA ASN A 694 -38.69 65.73 17.36
C ASN A 694 -37.84 67.01 17.53
N THR A 695 -36.90 67.28 16.62
CA THR A 695 -36.12 68.53 16.62
C THR A 695 -37.01 69.75 16.34
N HIS A 696 -37.92 69.67 15.37
CA HIS A 696 -38.84 70.77 15.04
C HIS A 696 -39.78 71.13 16.22
N GLN A 697 -40.23 70.14 17.00
CA GLN A 697 -41.05 70.39 18.19
C GLN A 697 -40.31 71.25 19.23
N GLN A 698 -39.03 70.95 19.49
CA GLN A 698 -38.23 71.68 20.47
C GLN A 698 -38.04 73.15 20.08
N THR A 699 -37.79 73.42 18.79
CA THR A 699 -37.65 74.78 18.25
C THR A 699 -38.92 75.63 18.43
N ASN A 700 -40.10 75.07 18.12
CA ASN A 700 -41.37 75.78 18.27
C ASN A 700 -41.66 76.16 19.73
N ILE A 701 -41.37 75.26 20.67
CA ILE A 701 -41.54 75.50 22.11
C ILE A 701 -40.59 76.61 22.59
N ALA A 702 -39.34 76.64 22.09
CA ALA A 702 -38.38 77.67 22.43
C ALA A 702 -38.82 79.07 21.98
N MET A 703 -39.36 79.21 20.76
CA MET A 703 -39.87 80.49 20.24
C MET A 703 -41.03 81.05 21.08
N LEU A 704 -41.99 80.21 21.47
CA LEU A 704 -43.13 80.64 22.30
C LEU A 704 -42.69 81.23 23.65
N ASN A 705 -41.66 80.65 24.27
CA ASN A 705 -41.13 81.12 25.55
C ASN A 705 -40.39 82.46 25.42
N LYS A 706 -39.69 82.73 24.31
CA LYS A 706 -39.01 84.01 24.04
C LYS A 706 -40.01 85.18 24.07
N VAL A 707 -41.08 85.09 23.27
CA VAL A 707 -42.09 86.16 23.10
C VAL A 707 -42.82 86.50 24.41
N GLN A 708 -43.06 85.50 25.28
CA GLN A 708 -43.69 85.73 26.59
C GLN A 708 -42.76 86.50 27.54
N ASN A 709 -41.46 86.18 27.56
CA ASN A 709 -40.49 86.87 28.42
C ASN A 709 -40.29 88.34 28.03
N GLU A 710 -40.23 88.64 26.73
CA GLU A 710 -40.12 90.01 26.21
C GLU A 710 -41.35 90.85 26.56
N THR A 711 -42.55 90.26 26.46
CA THR A 711 -43.82 90.88 26.90
C THR A 711 -43.80 91.27 28.39
N ILE A 712 -43.29 90.37 29.26
CA ILE A 712 -43.19 90.60 30.71
C ILE A 712 -42.23 91.77 31.00
N ALA A 713 -41.08 91.82 30.33
CA ALA A 713 -40.08 92.87 30.51
C ALA A 713 -40.63 94.26 30.11
N ALA A 714 -41.31 94.36 28.97
CA ALA A 714 -41.86 95.62 28.47
C ALA A 714 -42.90 96.24 29.43
N LYS A 715 -43.83 95.44 29.96
CA LYS A 715 -44.82 95.93 30.94
C LYS A 715 -44.18 96.36 32.26
N ARG A 716 -43.16 95.63 32.73
CA ARG A 716 -42.45 95.98 33.96
C ARG A 716 -41.78 97.36 33.88
N LYS A 717 -41.23 97.73 32.70
CA LYS A 717 -40.64 99.06 32.48
C LYS A 717 -41.69 100.18 32.54
N LEU A 718 -42.87 99.97 31.94
CA LEU A 718 -43.98 100.94 32.00
C LEU A 718 -44.55 101.13 33.41
N LEU A 719 -44.57 100.06 34.23
CA LEU A 719 -45.06 100.11 35.61
C LEU A 719 -44.24 101.12 36.44
N ASN A 720 -42.91 100.96 36.44
CA ASN A 720 -42.02 101.82 37.21
C ASN A 720 -42.19 103.31 36.81
N THR A 721 -42.23 103.60 35.51
CA THR A 721 -42.39 104.99 35.02
C THR A 721 -43.73 105.64 35.40
N LEU A 722 -44.75 104.85 35.77
CA LEU A 722 -46.01 105.38 36.31
C LEU A 722 -45.89 105.69 37.81
N GLU A 723 -45.08 104.94 38.56
CA GLU A 723 -44.87 105.11 39.99
C GLU A 723 -44.09 106.40 40.30
N ASP A 724 -43.02 106.66 39.53
CA ASP A 724 -42.18 107.86 39.64
C ASP A 724 -42.99 109.16 39.48
N LEU A 725 -43.82 109.25 38.43
CA LEU A 725 -44.65 110.41 38.12
C LEU A 725 -45.66 110.75 39.23
N ILE A 726 -46.22 109.72 39.89
CA ILE A 726 -47.24 109.89 40.93
C ILE A 726 -46.60 110.26 42.26
N HIS A 727 -45.36 109.82 42.52
CA HIS A 727 -44.58 110.32 43.65
C HIS A 727 -44.26 111.81 43.52
N PHE A 728 -43.91 112.29 42.32
CA PHE A 728 -43.60 113.71 42.09
C PHE A 728 -44.78 114.64 42.42
N GLN A 729 -45.99 114.36 41.92
CA GLN A 729 -47.19 115.17 42.25
C GLN A 729 -47.57 115.12 43.74
N SER A 730 -47.26 114.03 44.44
CA SER A 730 -47.60 113.88 45.87
C SER A 730 -46.84 114.87 46.77
N SER A 731 -45.70 115.40 46.31
CA SER A 731 -44.79 116.22 47.13
C SER A 731 -45.12 117.73 47.14
N SER A 732 -45.92 118.22 46.20
CA SER A 732 -46.07 119.67 45.95
C SER A 732 -47.18 120.37 46.76
N SER A 733 -47.81 119.68 47.73
CA SER A 733 -49.10 120.11 48.33
C SER A 733 -49.05 120.63 49.77
N HIS A 734 -47.88 120.72 50.43
CA HIS A 734 -47.80 121.01 51.87
C HIS A 734 -46.58 121.86 52.30
N THR A 735 -46.70 123.20 52.34
CA THR A 735 -45.83 124.08 53.16
C THR A 735 -46.53 125.38 53.57
N SER A 736 -47.02 125.44 54.82
CA SER A 736 -47.32 126.62 55.65
C SER A 736 -47.87 126.09 56.99
N SER A 737 -47.57 126.61 58.19
CA SER A 737 -46.70 127.71 58.65
C SER A 737 -45.82 127.19 59.83
N GLU A 738 -45.03 127.91 60.64
CA GLU A 738 -44.86 129.33 61.00
C GLU A 738 -43.36 129.69 61.25
N SER A 739 -43.13 130.92 61.70
CA SER A 739 -42.18 131.31 62.78
C SER A 739 -40.64 131.26 62.58
N LYS A 740 -40.16 132.36 61.98
CA LYS A 740 -39.27 133.38 62.62
C LYS A 740 -37.72 133.24 62.55
N VAL A 741 -37.12 134.38 62.16
CA VAL A 741 -35.73 134.90 62.38
C VAL A 741 -34.75 134.89 61.18
N GLU A 742 -34.44 136.13 60.75
CA GLU A 742 -33.30 136.70 59.97
C GLU A 742 -32.83 136.19 58.57
N LYS A 743 -32.96 137.11 57.57
CA LYS A 743 -31.94 137.69 56.64
C LYS A 743 -30.91 136.73 55.96
N THR A 744 -30.57 136.80 54.66
CA THR A 744 -30.49 137.94 53.69
C THR A 744 -30.65 137.52 52.20
N ASP A 745 -31.22 138.42 51.38
CA ASP A 745 -30.97 138.67 49.93
C ASP A 745 -31.15 137.58 48.81
N PRO A 746 -31.36 137.99 47.52
CA PRO A 746 -32.27 137.26 46.62
C PRO A 746 -31.80 137.04 45.15
N SER A 747 -32.73 136.52 44.33
CA SER A 747 -32.66 136.24 42.88
C SER A 747 -31.81 135.02 42.47
N SER A 748 -32.19 134.19 41.49
CA SER A 748 -33.14 134.41 40.37
C SER A 748 -34.09 133.21 40.12
N LYS A 749 -35.30 133.48 39.57
CA LYS A 749 -36.27 132.50 39.04
C LYS A 749 -35.85 132.01 37.64
N PRO A 750 -36.25 130.79 37.17
CA PRO A 750 -37.54 130.65 36.46
C PRO A 750 -38.33 129.31 36.58
N ASN A 751 -39.65 129.47 36.51
CA ASN A 751 -40.69 128.57 35.93
C ASN A 751 -41.01 127.19 36.56
N GLU A 752 -42.21 127.13 37.17
CA GLU A 752 -42.92 125.93 37.61
C GLU A 752 -43.88 125.38 36.52
N PRO A 753 -44.12 124.06 36.42
CA PRO A 753 -45.13 123.48 35.53
C PRO A 753 -46.51 123.33 36.22
N SER A 754 -47.60 123.70 35.55
CA SER A 754 -48.97 123.51 36.08
C SER A 754 -49.54 122.12 35.82
N ASP A 755 -50.54 121.71 36.62
CA ASP A 755 -51.14 120.35 36.66
C ASP A 755 -51.64 119.77 35.32
N ASN A 756 -51.82 120.59 34.30
CA ASN A 756 -52.34 120.15 33.00
C ASN A 756 -51.34 119.25 32.26
N MET A 757 -50.03 119.46 32.41
CA MET A 757 -49.00 118.68 31.70
C MET A 757 -48.92 117.23 32.20
N ALA A 758 -48.93 117.01 33.53
CA ALA A 758 -48.92 115.67 34.12
C ALA A 758 -50.13 114.82 33.68
N SER A 759 -51.29 115.47 33.47
CA SER A 759 -52.51 114.83 32.96
C SER A 759 -52.39 114.31 31.51
N GLN A 760 -51.42 114.77 30.72
CA GLN A 760 -51.15 114.24 29.37
C GLN A 760 -50.21 113.03 29.41
N SER A 761 -49.07 113.10 30.09
CA SER A 761 -48.07 112.02 30.13
C SER A 761 -48.64 110.69 30.64
N ILE A 762 -49.53 110.74 31.64
CA ILE A 762 -50.18 109.53 32.19
C ILE A 762 -51.14 108.88 31.16
N LYS A 763 -51.79 109.65 30.28
CA LYS A 763 -52.63 109.10 29.19
C LYS A 763 -51.80 108.34 28.15
N GLU A 764 -50.59 108.82 27.85
CA GLU A 764 -49.70 108.10 26.92
C GLU A 764 -49.21 106.77 27.48
N LEU A 765 -48.84 106.73 28.76
CA LEU A 765 -48.46 105.49 29.44
C LEU A 765 -49.61 104.48 29.44
N GLN A 766 -50.86 104.96 29.62
CA GLN A 766 -52.05 104.11 29.49
C GLN A 766 -52.26 103.53 28.09
N ALA A 767 -51.95 104.29 27.03
CA ALA A 767 -52.00 103.78 25.66
C ALA A 767 -50.93 102.71 25.42
N LYS A 768 -49.69 102.99 25.84
CA LYS A 768 -48.53 102.08 25.72
C LYS A 768 -48.71 100.78 26.52
N TRP A 769 -49.42 100.80 27.66
CA TRP A 769 -49.78 99.58 28.40
C TRP A 769 -50.80 98.70 27.65
N LYS A 770 -51.78 99.33 26.98
CA LYS A 770 -52.85 98.63 26.26
C LYS A 770 -52.39 97.98 24.95
N SER A 771 -51.32 98.47 24.33
CA SER A 771 -50.75 97.89 23.10
C SER A 771 -49.87 96.67 23.31
N LEU A 772 -49.51 96.33 24.55
CA LEU A 772 -48.67 95.15 24.85
C LEU A 772 -49.51 93.88 25.04
N PRO A 773 -49.03 92.69 24.58
CA PRO A 773 -49.78 91.43 24.67
C PRO A 773 -50.29 91.10 26.08
N PRO A 774 -51.38 90.30 26.22
CA PRO A 774 -51.97 89.99 27.52
C PRO A 774 -50.96 89.32 28.45
N THR A 775 -50.93 89.77 29.71
CA THR A 775 -49.92 89.35 30.68
C THR A 775 -50.08 87.87 31.03
N PRO A 776 -49.03 87.04 30.95
CA PRO A 776 -49.09 85.64 31.36
C PRO A 776 -49.63 85.50 32.79
N ARG A 777 -50.46 84.47 33.02
CA ARG A 777 -51.33 84.35 34.22
C ARG A 777 -50.56 84.45 35.55
N GLU A 778 -49.35 83.93 35.58
CA GLU A 778 -48.42 83.93 36.72
C GLU A 778 -47.90 85.34 37.09
N TYR A 779 -47.82 86.24 36.11
CA TYR A 779 -47.29 87.59 36.27
C TYR A 779 -48.38 88.66 36.45
N TYR A 780 -49.66 88.30 36.27
CA TYR A 780 -50.80 89.22 36.41
C TYR A 780 -50.84 89.93 37.77
N GLN A 781 -50.54 89.21 38.86
CA GLN A 781 -50.46 89.79 40.21
C GLN A 781 -49.30 90.78 40.40
N LYS A 782 -48.23 90.64 39.62
CA LYS A 782 -46.98 91.41 39.75
C LYS A 782 -46.91 92.62 38.81
N LEU A 783 -47.82 92.73 37.83
CA LEU A 783 -47.83 93.78 36.81
C LEU A 783 -49.16 94.53 36.73
N ASP A 784 -50.26 93.85 36.38
CA ASP A 784 -51.56 94.48 36.16
C ASP A 784 -52.24 94.96 37.45
N ILE A 785 -52.02 94.31 38.60
CA ILE A 785 -52.58 94.75 39.89
C ILE A 785 -51.87 96.03 40.41
N PRO A 786 -50.52 96.11 40.49
CA PRO A 786 -49.83 97.35 40.86
C PRO A 786 -50.16 98.53 39.93
N TYR A 787 -50.19 98.29 38.61
CA TYR A 787 -50.51 99.31 37.60
C TYR A 787 -51.87 99.98 37.85
N ARG A 788 -52.90 99.20 38.19
CA ARG A 788 -54.22 99.73 38.56
C ARG A 788 -54.18 100.54 39.86
N LYS A 789 -53.55 100.00 40.91
CA LYS A 789 -53.44 100.69 42.22
C LYS A 789 -52.76 102.05 42.12
N LEU A 790 -51.70 102.15 41.30
CA LEU A 790 -51.04 103.43 41.02
C LEU A 790 -51.99 104.40 40.33
N LEU A 791 -52.68 103.97 39.28
CA LEU A 791 -53.65 104.81 38.58
C LEU A 791 -54.81 105.27 39.49
N ASP A 792 -55.28 104.41 40.40
CA ASP A 792 -56.30 104.75 41.40
C ASP A 792 -55.78 105.79 42.41
N LYS A 793 -54.51 105.70 42.85
CA LYS A 793 -53.83 106.69 43.71
C LYS A 793 -53.76 108.06 43.02
N TYR A 794 -53.41 108.12 41.73
CA TYR A 794 -53.41 109.35 40.93
C TYR A 794 -54.83 109.98 40.84
N ASN A 795 -55.84 109.16 40.52
CA ASN A 795 -57.23 109.61 40.46
C ASN A 795 -57.74 110.14 41.81
N TYR A 796 -57.27 109.57 42.93
CA TYR A 796 -57.58 110.04 44.28
C TYR A 796 -56.96 111.41 44.59
N ILE A 797 -55.67 111.60 44.31
CA ILE A 797 -54.97 112.88 44.49
C ILE A 797 -55.67 114.00 43.71
N LYS A 798 -56.00 113.74 42.44
CA LYS A 798 -56.74 114.68 41.58
C LYS A 798 -58.13 115.04 42.13
N LYS A 799 -58.75 114.14 42.91
CA LYS A 799 -60.08 114.37 43.50
C LYS A 799 -60.04 115.22 44.77
N GLN A 800 -58.95 115.16 45.55
CA GLN A 800 -58.75 116.00 46.74
C GLN A 800 -58.54 117.48 46.35
N HIS A 801 -57.76 117.74 45.29
CA HIS A 801 -57.52 119.09 44.75
C HIS A 801 -58.75 119.79 44.14
N HIS A 802 -59.94 119.18 44.18
CA HIS A 802 -61.21 119.77 43.72
C HIS A 802 -62.30 119.79 44.80
N ALA A 803 -61.97 119.50 46.07
CA ALA A 803 -62.95 119.29 47.14
C ALA A 803 -63.29 120.53 48.01
N HIS A 804 -62.82 121.74 47.65
CA HIS A 804 -63.02 122.98 48.41
C HIS A 804 -63.89 124.03 47.67
N SER A 805 -65.09 123.64 47.25
CA SER A 805 -66.16 124.60 46.93
C SER A 805 -67.55 123.96 47.00
N LYS A 806 -68.30 124.37 48.04
CA LYS A 806 -69.76 124.36 48.26
C LYS A 806 -70.70 123.36 47.55
N ASP A 807 -71.63 122.89 48.40
CA ASP A 807 -72.99 122.42 48.11
C ASP A 807 -73.07 121.10 47.27
N ASP A 808 -73.97 120.15 47.51
CA ASP A 808 -75.27 120.29 48.16
C ASP A 808 -75.78 119.03 48.93
N TYR A 809 -76.71 119.32 49.83
CA TYR A 809 -77.53 118.60 50.81
C TYR A 809 -78.24 117.28 50.38
N ASN A 810 -77.94 116.71 49.20
CA ASN A 810 -78.72 115.60 48.60
C ASN A 810 -78.01 114.22 48.58
N HIS A 811 -76.76 114.12 49.04
CA HIS A 811 -76.00 112.86 48.90
C HIS A 811 -76.37 111.79 49.94
N GLU A 812 -76.73 112.17 51.17
CA GLU A 812 -76.96 111.21 52.28
C GLU A 812 -78.20 110.34 52.03
N LYS A 813 -79.31 110.92 51.55
CA LYS A 813 -80.54 110.19 51.23
C LYS A 813 -80.35 109.20 50.07
N VAL A 814 -79.61 109.61 49.04
CA VAL A 814 -79.20 108.73 47.92
C VAL A 814 -78.22 107.65 48.40
N LEU A 815 -77.40 107.93 49.43
CA LEU A 815 -76.58 106.92 50.10
C LEU A 815 -77.41 105.94 50.93
N GLU A 816 -78.48 106.36 51.61
CA GLU A 816 -79.37 105.43 52.33
C GLU A 816 -80.18 104.54 51.39
N GLU A 817 -80.73 105.07 50.30
CA GLU A 817 -81.39 104.26 49.27
C GLU A 817 -80.40 103.28 48.60
N LYS A 818 -79.14 103.71 48.36
CA LYS A 818 -78.08 102.81 47.88
C LYS A 818 -77.59 101.82 48.94
N ARG A 819 -77.58 102.17 50.24
CA ARG A 819 -77.27 101.24 51.34
C ARG A 819 -78.38 100.19 51.47
N ALA A 820 -79.65 100.57 51.34
CA ALA A 820 -80.78 99.64 51.30
C ALA A 820 -80.72 98.70 50.09
N LEU A 821 -80.39 99.22 48.90
CA LEU A 821 -80.16 98.40 47.70
C LEU A 821 -78.92 97.49 47.84
N LEU A 822 -77.83 97.96 48.44
CA LEU A 822 -76.62 97.15 48.69
C LEU A 822 -76.87 96.06 49.74
N ILE A 823 -77.70 96.31 50.76
CA ILE A 823 -78.11 95.29 51.73
C ILE A 823 -79.00 94.24 51.05
N ARG A 824 -79.97 94.65 50.22
CA ARG A 824 -80.74 93.71 49.38
C ARG A 824 -79.85 92.91 48.43
N PHE A 825 -78.87 93.54 47.78
CA PHE A 825 -77.92 92.87 46.89
C PHE A 825 -76.95 91.94 47.63
N ALA A 826 -76.55 92.27 48.86
CA ALA A 826 -75.75 91.41 49.71
C ALA A 826 -76.53 90.18 50.20
N ILE A 827 -77.82 90.34 50.54
CA ILE A 827 -78.71 89.24 50.88
C ILE A 827 -78.92 88.33 49.67
N LEU A 828 -79.25 88.89 48.50
CA LEU A 828 -79.45 88.14 47.26
C LEU A 828 -78.17 87.40 46.82
N THR A 829 -77.01 88.06 46.81
CA THR A 829 -75.75 87.40 46.40
C THR A 829 -75.21 86.41 47.44
N ASN A 830 -75.64 86.45 48.71
CA ASN A 830 -75.43 85.35 49.64
C ASN A 830 -76.44 84.22 49.43
N GLN A 831 -77.71 84.51 49.16
CA GLN A 831 -78.70 83.48 48.81
C GLN A 831 -78.31 82.74 47.52
N GLU A 832 -77.83 83.44 46.48
CA GLU A 832 -77.29 82.82 45.26
C GLU A 832 -76.02 82.02 45.53
N LYS A 833 -75.14 82.44 46.45
CA LYS A 833 -73.95 81.65 46.86
C LYS A 833 -74.30 80.43 47.71
N VAL A 834 -75.38 80.47 48.49
CA VAL A 834 -75.91 79.32 49.22
C VAL A 834 -76.58 78.37 48.25
N LEU A 835 -77.50 78.84 47.40
CA LEU A 835 -78.15 78.05 46.34
C LEU A 835 -77.14 77.42 45.37
N ALA A 836 -76.09 78.13 44.95
CA ALA A 836 -75.03 77.57 44.11
C ALA A 836 -74.19 76.51 44.85
N LYS A 837 -73.99 76.65 46.16
CA LYS A 837 -73.35 75.62 46.99
C LYS A 837 -74.25 74.41 47.21
N GLU A 838 -75.53 74.60 47.49
CA GLU A 838 -76.52 73.51 47.64
C GLU A 838 -76.74 72.78 46.32
N LEU A 839 -76.82 73.50 45.19
CA LEU A 839 -76.90 72.88 43.87
C LEU A 839 -75.64 72.05 43.56
N ALA A 840 -74.44 72.59 43.85
CA ALA A 840 -73.19 71.86 43.68
C ALA A 840 -73.06 70.67 44.65
N TYR A 841 -73.58 70.79 45.89
CA TYR A 841 -73.58 69.74 46.89
C TYR A 841 -74.58 68.63 46.54
N ASN A 842 -75.80 68.98 46.11
CA ASN A 842 -76.85 68.04 45.72
C ASN A 842 -76.52 67.34 44.38
N ILE A 843 -75.90 68.03 43.41
CA ILE A 843 -75.36 67.37 42.20
C ILE A 843 -74.23 66.40 42.57
N ARG A 844 -73.34 66.77 43.50
CA ARG A 844 -72.27 65.88 43.99
C ARG A 844 -72.82 64.69 44.78
N ASP A 845 -73.85 64.89 45.61
CA ASP A 845 -74.54 63.84 46.36
C ASP A 845 -75.33 62.90 45.44
N LEU A 846 -76.07 63.41 44.44
CA LEU A 846 -76.68 62.57 43.40
C LEU A 846 -75.62 61.79 42.61
N ALA A 847 -74.48 62.40 42.27
CA ALA A 847 -73.39 61.72 41.58
C ALA A 847 -72.79 60.60 42.44
N VAL A 848 -72.54 60.85 43.74
CA VAL A 848 -72.04 59.85 44.70
C VAL A 848 -73.06 58.74 44.91
N LYS A 849 -74.36 59.06 45.08
CA LYS A 849 -75.44 58.07 45.18
C LYS A 849 -75.59 57.24 43.91
N LYS A 850 -75.49 57.85 42.72
CA LYS A 850 -75.52 57.16 41.43
C LYS A 850 -74.30 56.24 41.25
N ILE A 851 -73.10 56.69 41.62
CA ILE A 851 -71.89 55.85 41.63
C ILE A 851 -72.04 54.69 42.62
N LYS A 852 -72.52 54.95 43.84
CA LYS A 852 -72.73 53.92 44.87
C LYS A 852 -73.74 52.87 44.41
N PHE A 853 -74.89 53.28 43.86
CA PHE A 853 -75.90 52.38 43.30
C PHE A 853 -75.37 51.56 42.11
N ILE A 854 -74.56 52.18 41.23
CA ILE A 854 -73.89 51.47 40.12
C ILE A 854 -72.83 50.49 40.64
N MET A 855 -72.14 50.79 41.74
CA MET A 855 -71.20 49.87 42.40
C MET A 855 -71.93 48.71 43.07
N GLU A 856 -73.01 48.98 43.80
CA GLU A 856 -73.86 47.96 44.45
C GLU A 856 -74.47 47.01 43.40
N LEU A 857 -74.97 47.52 42.27
CA LEU A 857 -75.40 46.70 41.14
C LEU A 857 -74.25 45.89 40.51
N ASN A 858 -73.09 46.50 40.24
CA ASN A 858 -71.94 45.79 39.68
C ASN A 858 -71.31 44.78 40.65
N GLN A 859 -71.52 44.91 41.96
CA GLN A 859 -71.11 43.93 42.97
C GLN A 859 -72.12 42.79 43.10
N LYS A 860 -73.43 43.09 43.01
CA LYS A 860 -74.52 42.10 43.08
C LYS A 860 -74.63 41.23 41.82
N TYR A 861 -74.29 41.76 40.64
CA TYR A 861 -74.47 41.07 39.34
C TYR A 861 -73.15 40.80 38.58
N ARG A 862 -72.02 40.65 39.29
CA ARG A 862 -70.69 40.44 38.66
C ARG A 862 -70.40 39.02 38.13
N ASN A 863 -71.41 38.16 38.02
CA ASN A 863 -71.32 36.90 37.30
C ASN A 863 -72.61 36.65 36.49
N PRO A 864 -72.51 36.18 35.22
CA PRO A 864 -73.64 36.14 34.30
C PRO A 864 -74.52 34.88 34.49
N LEU A 865 -75.29 34.83 35.58
CA LEU A 865 -76.39 33.86 35.71
C LEU A 865 -77.72 34.50 35.28
N LYS A 866 -78.03 34.25 33.99
CA LYS A 866 -79.33 34.18 33.32
C LYS A 866 -80.49 35.13 33.72
N ASN A 867 -81.05 35.70 32.65
CA ASN A 867 -82.49 35.87 32.41
C ASN A 867 -83.31 36.98 33.12
N GLU A 868 -84.40 37.32 32.42
CA GLU A 868 -85.77 37.67 32.86
C GLU A 868 -85.98 38.51 34.13
N THR A 869 -85.43 38.15 35.30
CA THR A 869 -85.56 38.93 36.55
C THR A 869 -85.11 40.39 36.35
N ARG A 870 -84.01 40.61 35.61
CA ARG A 870 -83.50 41.94 35.27
C ARG A 870 -84.43 42.75 34.36
N VAL A 871 -85.34 42.10 33.63
CA VAL A 871 -86.33 42.77 32.76
C VAL A 871 -87.58 43.15 33.56
N ALA A 872 -88.02 42.29 34.48
CA ALA A 872 -89.14 42.58 35.37
C ALA A 872 -88.89 43.81 36.27
N GLU A 873 -87.74 43.86 36.95
CA GLU A 873 -87.38 44.99 37.84
C GLU A 873 -87.27 46.33 37.07
N LEU A 874 -86.83 46.32 35.81
CA LEU A 874 -86.71 47.52 34.98
C LEU A 874 -88.08 48.11 34.55
N ASN A 875 -89.11 47.28 34.39
CA ASN A 875 -90.44 47.77 33.99
C ASN A 875 -91.16 48.49 35.14
N VAL A 876 -91.06 47.98 36.38
CA VAL A 876 -91.66 48.63 37.57
C VAL A 876 -91.08 50.03 37.82
N ILE A 877 -89.78 50.22 37.59
CA ILE A 877 -89.13 51.54 37.68
C ILE A 877 -89.65 52.49 36.59
N LYS A 878 -90.01 51.95 35.41
CA LYS A 878 -90.48 52.71 34.25
C LYS A 878 -91.90 53.25 34.43
N GLU A 879 -92.76 52.56 35.18
CA GLU A 879 -94.11 53.04 35.50
C GLU A 879 -94.08 54.15 36.56
N ASN A 880 -93.35 53.94 37.66
CA ASN A 880 -93.20 54.93 38.75
C ASN A 880 -92.61 56.27 38.27
N TRP A 881 -91.76 56.27 37.22
CA TRP A 881 -91.19 57.50 36.66
C TRP A 881 -92.21 58.38 35.89
N ASN A 882 -93.39 57.86 35.55
CA ASN A 882 -94.41 58.59 34.78
C ASN A 882 -95.53 59.23 35.63
N GLN A 883 -95.52 59.11 36.96
CA GLN A 883 -96.60 59.58 37.86
C GLN A 883 -96.27 60.84 38.67
N LEU A 884 -95.38 61.72 38.18
CA LEU A 884 -95.10 63.02 38.83
C LEU A 884 -96.12 64.10 38.39
N PRO A 885 -96.57 65.02 39.28
CA PRO A 885 -97.71 65.91 39.00
C PRO A 885 -97.54 66.87 37.83
N SER A 886 -98.66 67.18 37.17
CA SER A 886 -98.73 67.91 35.88
C SER A 886 -99.05 69.41 35.98
N SER A 887 -99.06 70.00 37.18
CA SER A 887 -99.44 71.41 37.42
C SER A 887 -98.35 72.21 38.16
N ALA A 888 -97.43 72.79 37.39
CA ALA A 888 -96.39 73.70 37.85
C ALA A 888 -96.88 75.17 37.89
N THR A 889 -97.14 75.72 39.07
CA THR A 889 -97.71 77.07 39.24
C THR A 889 -96.67 78.20 39.31
N SER A 890 -95.38 77.91 39.54
CA SER A 890 -94.29 78.89 39.44
C SER A 890 -93.61 78.86 38.06
N GLU A 891 -93.10 80.00 37.60
CA GLU A 891 -92.24 80.06 36.39
C GLU A 891 -90.86 79.40 36.62
N GLN A 892 -90.42 79.26 37.87
CA GLN A 892 -89.24 78.47 38.21
C GLN A 892 -89.48 76.97 37.97
N ASP A 893 -90.66 76.45 38.32
CA ASP A 893 -91.04 75.06 38.09
C ASP A 893 -91.15 74.74 36.60
N LYS A 894 -91.66 75.67 35.78
CA LYS A 894 -91.67 75.55 34.31
C LYS A 894 -90.25 75.43 33.72
N LYS A 895 -89.27 76.15 34.28
CA LYS A 895 -87.86 76.06 33.88
C LYS A 895 -87.22 74.75 34.34
N LEU A 896 -87.58 74.23 35.52
CA LEU A 896 -87.22 72.87 35.94
C LEU A 896 -87.81 71.81 35.00
N TYR A 897 -89.07 71.95 34.60
CA TYR A 897 -89.77 71.02 33.71
C TYR A 897 -89.12 70.92 32.33
N GLU A 898 -88.73 72.04 31.70
CA GLU A 898 -87.98 72.02 30.43
C GLU A 898 -86.57 71.44 30.59
N LEU A 899 -85.88 71.67 31.73
CA LEU A 899 -84.60 71.01 32.03
C LEU A 899 -84.75 69.48 32.14
N PHE A 900 -85.79 68.99 32.83
CA PHE A 900 -86.13 67.58 32.90
C PHE A 900 -86.50 66.99 31.53
N LYS A 901 -87.22 67.75 30.70
CA LYS A 901 -87.60 67.37 29.33
C LYS A 901 -86.40 67.28 28.38
N MET A 902 -85.42 68.18 28.50
CA MET A 902 -84.15 68.07 27.76
C MET A 902 -83.32 66.86 28.23
N LEU A 903 -83.23 66.61 29.55
CA LEU A 903 -82.57 65.42 30.09
C LEU A 903 -83.24 64.11 29.63
N ARG A 904 -84.59 64.08 29.58
CA ARG A 904 -85.36 62.95 29.03
C ARG A 904 -85.02 62.67 27.57
N ASN A 905 -84.83 63.71 26.76
CA ASN A 905 -84.52 63.56 25.33
C ASN A 905 -83.06 63.18 25.05
N THR A 906 -82.08 63.67 25.81
CA THR A 906 -80.67 63.27 25.64
C THR A 906 -80.39 61.86 26.16
N HIS A 907 -81.06 61.42 27.24
CA HIS A 907 -80.98 60.04 27.71
C HIS A 907 -81.88 59.06 26.93
N SER A 908 -82.42 59.49 25.78
CA SER A 908 -83.14 58.65 24.81
C SER A 908 -82.36 58.47 23.49
N LYS A 909 -81.10 58.93 23.43
CA LYS A 909 -80.15 58.70 22.32
C LYS A 909 -78.85 58.01 22.79
N TYR A 910 -78.84 57.49 24.02
CA TYR A 910 -77.73 56.80 24.69
C TYR A 910 -78.31 55.76 25.66
#